data_AF-A0A0Q8NU07-F1
#
_entry.id   AF-A0A0Q8NU07-F1
#
_cell.length_a   1.000
_cell.length_b   1.000
_cell.length_c   1.000
_cell.angle_alpha   90.00
_cell.angle_beta   90.00
_cell.angle_gamma   90.00
#
_symmetry.space_group_name_H-M   'P 1'
#
loop_
_entity.id
_entity.type
_entity.pdbx_description
1 polymer ?
#
loop_
_entity_poly.entity_id
_entity_poly.type
_entity_poly.pdbx_seq_one_letter_code
_entity_poly.pdbx_strand_id
1 'polypeptide(L)'
;MHLTYRAAGLGRRRARGRRMDRQVPSLKAALGRLYVDLQAKQVGGAVPYQVFRDETEKLGLSQEERARLATALTGMNLRISEPPRPVSPPAPAREQASSSRLDTARRLLGRYADGQGQASARAVEGVARLAGLSAQEAAELQAGGPATRPSGGPALSRPTREMPAVAPAATVPLAPGNLRAAVDAARAVLTDDQFTRRPAKRILTAAEEIGLSVLLRGGTKQADREPTDAELAELRPTDERRRARDCLITHNQGLVHSMARQFPDQGLDYEDVVQHGMLGLLRAARKFDPLMGYKFSTYATQWVRQMISRGVADEGSIIRIPVHMHELMQKVARTERTRLSSGLSVRAADVAVACDLSIAKVEQIRRLSRRTDSLDRIVGDGVHLGDLIEARTAIPSVEHTVIDALSNGEMREAVAALPERYAHIMTRRYGLDGQDPATLDEIGKDFEVTRERVRQLELRLKPLLQIAFADPTGDPYRTLRTMLTDRRLDAAGSNPVHAISKDLAAKDWSAGLGALQAFRRREGACLPPPDHVEATVRLGEWIEQQRRVGGIDGAELLTHRRVLLESLGLCWEHGPQAARPSPRRRSLRRVIHPQPVTPPSLPTVIPSPRPPGPAPAVGAVVTARAVVDTQLSLW
;
A
#
# COMPACT_ATOMS: atom_id res chain seq x y z
N MET A 1 -34.07 -35.10 -4.29
CA MET A 1 -35.04 -33.99 -4.20
C MET A 1 -36.37 -34.54 -3.70
N HIS A 2 -36.69 -34.37 -2.42
CA HIS A 2 -38.05 -34.57 -1.92
C HIS A 2 -38.77 -33.21 -2.01
N LEU A 3 -39.56 -33.03 -3.07
CA LEU A 3 -40.54 -31.95 -3.17
C LEU A 3 -41.89 -32.53 -2.76
N THR A 4 -42.62 -31.87 -1.85
CA THR A 4 -43.92 -32.37 -1.40
C THR A 4 -45.00 -31.99 -2.40
N TYR A 5 -45.41 -32.95 -3.24
CA TYR A 5 -46.51 -32.76 -4.20
C TYR A 5 -47.86 -32.83 -3.48
N ARG A 6 -48.56 -31.70 -3.36
CA ARG A 6 -49.96 -31.67 -2.89
C ARG A 6 -50.86 -31.40 -4.08
N ALA A 7 -51.45 -32.46 -4.65
CA ALA A 7 -52.45 -32.32 -5.69
C ALA A 7 -53.68 -31.60 -5.13
N ALA A 8 -53.89 -30.35 -5.55
CA ALA A 8 -55.07 -29.58 -5.19
C ALA A 8 -56.30 -30.13 -5.93
N GLY A 9 -57.18 -30.80 -5.19
CA GLY A 9 -58.48 -31.28 -5.68
C GLY A 9 -59.60 -30.80 -4.77
N LEU A 10 -60.49 -30.01 -5.36
CA LEU A 10 -61.78 -29.54 -4.82
C LEU A 10 -62.53 -30.63 -4.04
N GLY A 11 -63.12 -30.21 -2.92
CA GLY A 11 -63.64 -31.11 -1.90
C GLY A 11 -64.79 -32.03 -2.32
N ARG A 12 -65.04 -33.04 -1.49
CA ARG A 12 -66.41 -33.46 -1.16
C ARG A 12 -66.45 -34.33 0.09
N ARG A 13 -67.52 -34.06 0.84
CA ARG A 13 -68.18 -34.88 1.84
C ARG A 13 -68.19 -36.37 1.49
N ARG A 14 -68.20 -37.20 2.54
CA ARG A 14 -68.55 -38.62 2.54
C ARG A 14 -69.73 -38.92 1.60
N ALA A 15 -69.54 -39.82 0.64
CA ALA A 15 -70.61 -40.63 0.05
C ALA A 15 -70.02 -41.90 -0.57
N ARG A 16 -70.71 -43.02 -0.34
CA ARG A 16 -70.40 -44.39 -0.78
C ARG A 16 -70.36 -44.53 -2.31
N GLY A 17 -69.50 -45.42 -2.81
CA GLY A 17 -69.77 -46.19 -4.03
C GLY A 17 -68.86 -45.93 -5.25
N ARG A 18 -68.33 -47.05 -5.78
CA ARG A 18 -67.73 -47.29 -7.10
C ARG A 18 -66.36 -46.68 -7.43
N ARG A 19 -65.41 -47.60 -7.64
CA ARG A 19 -64.09 -47.39 -8.26
C ARG A 19 -64.24 -46.69 -9.63
N MET A 20 -63.54 -45.57 -9.79
CA MET A 20 -63.08 -45.05 -11.08
C MET A 20 -61.62 -44.68 -10.88
N ASP A 21 -60.75 -45.45 -11.50
CA ASP A 21 -59.29 -45.36 -11.41
C ASP A 21 -58.82 -44.13 -12.20
N ARG A 22 -58.80 -42.95 -11.56
CA ARG A 22 -58.11 -41.77 -12.10
C ARG A 22 -56.65 -41.84 -11.63
N GLN A 23 -55.77 -42.35 -12.49
CA GLN A 23 -54.33 -42.30 -12.29
C GLN A 23 -53.90 -40.86 -11.97
N VAL A 24 -53.51 -40.62 -10.71
CA VAL A 24 -52.89 -39.37 -10.30
C VAL A 24 -51.48 -39.34 -10.93
N PRO A 25 -51.14 -38.35 -11.77
CA PRO A 25 -49.82 -38.32 -12.38
C PRO A 25 -48.74 -38.21 -11.30
N SER A 26 -47.71 -39.05 -11.39
CA SER A 26 -46.59 -39.04 -10.46
C SER A 26 -45.90 -37.67 -10.47
N LEU A 27 -45.36 -37.23 -9.33
CA LEU A 27 -44.67 -35.94 -9.20
C LEU A 27 -43.59 -35.74 -10.28
N LYS A 28 -42.90 -36.82 -10.68
CA LYS A 28 -41.90 -36.80 -11.77
C LYS A 28 -42.53 -36.48 -13.13
N ALA A 29 -43.71 -37.03 -13.43
CA ALA A 29 -44.44 -36.72 -14.66
C ALA A 29 -45.01 -35.29 -14.64
N ALA A 30 -45.47 -34.81 -13.49
CA ALA A 30 -45.95 -33.43 -13.33
C ALA A 30 -44.82 -32.39 -13.51
N LEU A 31 -43.65 -32.64 -12.92
CA LEU A 31 -42.47 -31.78 -13.10
C LEU A 31 -41.89 -31.86 -14.51
N GLY A 32 -41.94 -33.03 -15.16
CA GLY A 32 -41.54 -33.17 -16.56
C GLY A 32 -42.42 -32.36 -17.52
N ARG A 33 -43.74 -32.34 -17.29
CA ARG A 33 -44.67 -31.49 -18.05
C ARG A 33 -44.44 -30.00 -17.79
N LEU A 34 -44.24 -29.62 -16.53
CA LEU A 34 -43.90 -28.24 -16.16
C LEU A 34 -42.63 -27.76 -16.89
N TYR A 35 -41.59 -28.60 -16.98
CA TYR A 35 -40.36 -28.25 -17.69
C TYR A 35 -40.62 -27.95 -19.17
N VAL A 36 -41.38 -28.82 -19.85
CA VAL A 36 -41.74 -28.64 -21.27
C VAL A 36 -42.60 -27.38 -21.47
N ASP A 37 -43.58 -27.15 -20.59
CA ASP A 37 -44.47 -25.98 -20.65
C ASP A 37 -43.71 -24.66 -20.41
N LEU A 38 -42.74 -24.65 -19.49
CA LEU A 38 -41.90 -23.48 -19.24
C LEU A 38 -40.93 -23.23 -20.40
N GLN A 39 -40.39 -24.29 -21.02
CA GLN A 39 -39.53 -24.16 -22.19
C GLN A 39 -40.29 -23.59 -23.39
N ALA A 40 -41.54 -23.99 -23.60
CA ALA A 40 -42.40 -23.45 -24.67
C ALA A 40 -42.77 -21.98 -24.47
N LYS A 41 -42.75 -21.47 -23.22
CA LYS A 41 -43.12 -20.09 -22.86
C LYS A 41 -41.91 -19.17 -22.63
N GLN A 42 -40.74 -19.57 -23.12
CA GLN A 42 -39.51 -18.79 -23.02
C GLN A 42 -39.55 -17.59 -23.97
N VAL A 43 -39.24 -16.40 -23.46
CA VAL A 43 -39.19 -15.16 -24.26
C VAL A 43 -37.78 -14.58 -24.13
N GLY A 44 -37.06 -14.48 -25.26
CA GLY A 44 -35.70 -13.94 -25.27
C GLY A 44 -34.67 -14.79 -24.52
N GLY A 45 -34.84 -16.11 -24.48
CA GLY A 45 -33.90 -17.01 -23.80
C GLY A 45 -34.06 -17.09 -22.28
N ALA A 46 -35.10 -16.48 -21.70
CA ALA A 46 -35.47 -16.66 -20.30
C ALA A 46 -36.99 -16.83 -20.13
N VAL A 47 -37.43 -17.52 -19.07
CA VAL A 47 -38.85 -17.63 -18.72
C VAL A 47 -39.19 -16.48 -17.75
N PRO A 48 -40.19 -15.63 -18.07
CA PRO A 48 -40.60 -14.55 -17.18
C PRO A 48 -41.05 -15.08 -15.81
N TYR A 49 -40.65 -14.39 -14.74
CA TYR A 49 -40.90 -14.82 -13.35
C TYR A 49 -42.39 -15.03 -13.06
N GLN A 50 -43.26 -14.18 -13.61
CA GLN A 50 -44.70 -14.32 -13.41
C GLN A 50 -45.24 -15.61 -14.03
N VAL A 51 -44.79 -15.98 -15.23
CA VAL A 51 -45.18 -17.24 -15.89
C VAL A 51 -44.67 -18.43 -15.07
N PHE A 52 -43.43 -18.38 -14.58
CA PHE A 52 -42.88 -19.42 -13.70
C PHE A 52 -43.66 -19.54 -12.38
N ARG A 53 -44.00 -18.40 -11.75
CA ARG A 53 -44.77 -18.37 -10.51
C ARG A 53 -46.15 -18.95 -10.69
N ASP A 54 -46.86 -18.58 -11.76
CA ASP A 54 -48.23 -18.98 -12.00
C ASP A 54 -48.33 -20.49 -12.34
N GLU A 55 -47.37 -21.04 -13.10
CA GLU A 55 -47.35 -22.48 -13.39
C GLU A 55 -46.94 -23.33 -12.17
N THR A 56 -46.02 -22.85 -11.34
CA THR A 56 -45.64 -23.55 -10.10
C THR A 56 -46.70 -23.44 -9.01
N GLU A 57 -47.55 -22.42 -9.05
CA GLU A 57 -48.71 -22.25 -8.18
C GLU A 57 -49.81 -23.27 -8.46
N LYS A 58 -50.04 -23.61 -9.74
CA LYS A 58 -50.97 -24.69 -10.12
C LYS A 58 -50.55 -26.05 -9.56
N LEU A 59 -49.27 -26.25 -9.28
CA LEU A 59 -48.73 -27.45 -8.64
C LEU A 59 -48.74 -27.39 -7.10
N GLY A 60 -49.20 -26.27 -6.51
CA GLY A 60 -49.31 -26.11 -5.06
C GLY A 60 -47.98 -25.96 -4.32
N LEU A 61 -46.89 -25.60 -5.00
CA LEU A 61 -45.55 -25.49 -4.42
C LEU A 61 -45.43 -24.26 -3.50
N SER A 62 -44.80 -24.43 -2.35
CA SER A 62 -44.48 -23.34 -1.41
C SER A 62 -43.40 -22.40 -1.97
N GLN A 63 -43.28 -21.20 -1.39
CA GLN A 63 -42.31 -20.19 -1.87
C GLN A 63 -40.85 -20.68 -1.80
N GLU A 64 -40.50 -21.42 -0.74
CA GLU A 64 -39.18 -22.03 -0.58
C GLU A 64 -38.93 -23.15 -1.59
N GLU A 65 -39.93 -23.98 -1.87
CA GLU A 65 -39.86 -25.02 -2.90
C GLU A 65 -39.73 -24.44 -4.31
N ARG A 66 -40.44 -23.33 -4.60
CA ARG A 66 -40.31 -22.59 -5.87
C ARG A 66 -38.91 -22.01 -6.05
N ALA A 67 -38.31 -21.48 -4.98
CA ALA A 67 -36.94 -20.97 -5.02
C ALA A 67 -35.93 -22.09 -5.33
N ARG A 68 -36.06 -23.24 -4.66
CA ARG A 68 -35.22 -24.43 -4.92
C ARG A 68 -35.41 -24.97 -6.33
N LEU A 69 -36.65 -25.01 -6.83
CA LEU A 69 -36.95 -25.43 -8.20
C LEU A 69 -36.36 -24.45 -9.24
N ALA A 70 -36.40 -23.14 -8.97
CA ALA A 70 -35.80 -22.14 -9.85
C ALA A 70 -34.28 -22.31 -9.96
N THR A 71 -33.59 -22.58 -8.83
CA THR A 71 -32.16 -22.89 -8.82
C THR A 71 -31.86 -24.18 -9.61
N ALA A 72 -32.69 -25.21 -9.44
CA ALA A 72 -32.54 -26.47 -10.17
C ALA A 72 -32.75 -26.32 -11.69
N LEU A 73 -33.75 -25.54 -12.11
CA LEU A 73 -34.02 -25.24 -13.53
C LEU A 73 -32.89 -24.42 -14.16
N THR A 74 -32.28 -23.51 -13.40
CA THR A 74 -31.09 -22.76 -13.83
C THR A 74 -29.91 -23.70 -14.09
N GLY A 75 -29.72 -24.73 -13.24
CA GLY A 75 -28.72 -25.79 -13.46
C GLY A 75 -29.01 -26.68 -14.68
N MET A 76 -30.25 -26.72 -15.16
CA MET A 76 -30.67 -27.41 -16.40
C MET A 76 -30.75 -26.45 -17.61
N ASN A 77 -30.05 -25.31 -17.56
CA ASN A 77 -30.01 -24.27 -18.60
C ASN A 77 -31.33 -23.53 -18.90
N LEU A 78 -32.34 -23.63 -18.04
CA LEU A 78 -33.60 -22.89 -18.17
C LEU A 78 -33.59 -21.69 -17.20
N ARG A 79 -33.21 -20.51 -17.72
CA ARG A 79 -33.09 -19.27 -16.94
C ARG A 79 -34.46 -18.66 -16.65
N ILE A 80 -34.76 -18.37 -15.39
CA ILE A 80 -35.97 -17.66 -14.97
C ILE A 80 -35.60 -16.21 -14.69
N SER A 81 -36.36 -15.24 -15.20
CA SER A 81 -36.10 -13.83 -14.93
C SER A 81 -36.22 -13.53 -13.43
N GLU A 82 -35.47 -12.57 -12.90
CA GLU A 82 -35.53 -12.23 -11.48
C GLU A 82 -36.93 -11.78 -11.03
N PRO A 83 -37.35 -12.11 -9.79
CA PRO A 83 -38.59 -11.58 -9.22
C PRO A 83 -38.51 -10.06 -9.02
N PRO A 84 -39.60 -9.31 -9.27
CA PRO A 84 -39.64 -7.90 -8.89
C PRO A 84 -39.54 -7.77 -7.38
N ARG A 85 -38.63 -6.90 -6.89
CA ARG A 85 -38.48 -6.58 -5.47
C ARG A 85 -39.82 -6.11 -4.88
N PRO A 86 -40.17 -6.51 -3.64
CA PRO A 86 -41.43 -6.10 -3.03
C PRO A 86 -41.42 -4.59 -2.82
N VAL A 87 -42.28 -3.89 -3.57
CA VAL A 87 -42.65 -2.50 -3.30
C VAL A 87 -43.80 -2.55 -2.31
N SER A 88 -43.60 -1.98 -1.11
CA SER A 88 -44.66 -1.85 -0.11
C SER A 88 -45.87 -1.10 -0.70
N PRO A 89 -47.12 -1.51 -0.38
CA PRO A 89 -48.30 -0.86 -0.93
C PRO A 89 -48.47 0.56 -0.35
N PRO A 90 -48.98 1.52 -1.14
CA PRO A 90 -49.29 2.85 -0.63
C PRO A 90 -50.53 2.80 0.26
N ALA A 91 -50.42 3.36 1.46
CA ALA A 91 -51.53 3.54 2.39
C ALA A 91 -52.58 4.54 1.85
N PRO A 92 -53.87 4.39 2.21
CA PRO A 92 -54.92 5.33 1.83
C PRO A 92 -54.89 6.54 2.76
N ALA A 93 -54.77 7.76 2.20
CA ALA A 93 -55.14 9.08 2.76
C ALA A 93 -54.20 10.19 2.25
N ARG A 94 -54.30 10.57 0.97
CA ARG A 94 -53.52 11.71 0.44
C ARG A 94 -54.09 13.08 0.83
N GLU A 95 -55.38 13.19 1.16
CA GLU A 95 -56.00 14.49 1.51
C GLU A 95 -55.95 14.82 3.02
N GLN A 96 -56.06 13.83 3.93
CA GLN A 96 -55.98 14.10 5.38
C GLN A 96 -54.53 14.30 5.86
N ALA A 97 -53.56 13.67 5.19
CA ALA A 97 -52.14 13.80 5.54
C ALA A 97 -51.52 15.12 5.04
N SER A 98 -52.01 15.71 3.94
CA SER A 98 -51.59 17.03 3.47
C SER A 98 -52.10 18.13 4.41
N SER A 99 -53.38 18.09 4.82
CA SER A 99 -53.94 19.08 5.75
C SER A 99 -53.23 19.03 7.11
N SER A 100 -52.97 17.84 7.66
CA SER A 100 -52.30 17.75 8.98
C SER A 100 -50.85 18.25 8.95
N ARG A 101 -50.13 18.10 7.82
CA ARG A 101 -48.75 18.57 7.67
C ARG A 101 -48.68 20.08 7.45
N LEU A 102 -49.59 20.63 6.64
CA LEU A 102 -49.75 22.08 6.47
C LEU A 102 -50.15 22.76 7.80
N ASP A 103 -51.07 22.18 8.56
CA ASP A 103 -51.51 22.71 9.86
C ASP A 103 -50.40 22.59 10.92
N THR A 104 -49.57 21.56 10.84
CA THR A 104 -48.38 21.43 11.69
C THR A 104 -47.33 22.49 11.33
N ALA A 105 -47.11 22.73 10.04
CA ALA A 105 -46.19 23.77 9.57
C ALA A 105 -46.65 25.19 9.97
N ARG A 106 -47.96 25.48 9.86
CA ARG A 106 -48.54 26.77 10.31
C ARG A 106 -48.38 26.98 11.82
N ARG A 107 -48.61 25.94 12.63
CA ARG A 107 -48.40 25.98 14.09
C ARG A 107 -46.92 26.19 14.47
N LEU A 108 -46.00 25.58 13.72
CA LEU A 108 -44.57 25.77 13.94
C LEU A 108 -44.13 27.19 13.55
N LEU A 109 -44.68 27.77 12.48
CA LEU A 109 -44.37 29.14 12.08
C LEU A 109 -44.83 30.20 13.08
N GLY A 110 -45.93 29.95 13.81
CA GLY A 110 -46.38 30.84 14.89
C GLY A 110 -45.35 31.04 16.00
N ARG A 111 -44.37 30.14 16.17
CA ARG A 111 -43.26 30.29 17.14
C ARG A 111 -42.14 31.21 16.64
N TYR A 112 -42.11 31.45 15.33
CA TYR A 112 -41.09 32.28 14.66
C TYR A 112 -41.70 33.57 14.10
N ALA A 113 -42.97 33.82 14.41
CA ALA A 113 -43.64 35.06 14.09
C ALA A 113 -43.20 36.17 15.04
N ASP A 114 -42.98 37.37 14.52
CA ASP A 114 -42.70 38.56 15.31
C ASP A 114 -43.96 39.07 16.07
N GLY A 115 -43.84 40.16 16.83
CA GLY A 115 -44.94 40.72 17.61
C GLY A 115 -46.16 41.18 16.79
N GLN A 116 -46.08 41.17 15.46
CA GLN A 116 -47.20 41.43 14.54
C GLN A 116 -47.69 40.17 13.82
N GLY A 117 -47.21 38.99 14.21
CA GLY A 117 -47.64 37.71 13.67
C GLY A 117 -46.97 37.33 12.35
N GLN A 118 -45.86 37.98 11.94
CA GLN A 118 -45.21 37.74 10.65
C GLN A 118 -43.90 36.94 10.79
N ALA A 119 -43.71 35.95 9.93
CA ALA A 119 -42.50 35.12 9.90
C ALA A 119 -41.64 35.44 8.66
N SER A 120 -40.33 35.56 8.84
CA SER A 120 -39.39 35.85 7.74
C SER A 120 -39.42 34.77 6.65
N ALA A 121 -39.16 35.13 5.39
CA ALA A 121 -39.17 34.20 4.25
C ALA A 121 -38.24 32.98 4.45
N ARG A 122 -37.10 33.17 5.13
CA ARG A 122 -36.18 32.09 5.52
C ARG A 122 -36.76 31.16 6.58
N ALA A 123 -37.54 31.67 7.53
CA ALA A 123 -38.23 30.85 8.51
C ALA A 123 -39.35 30.02 7.86
N VAL A 124 -40.11 30.61 6.93
CA VAL A 124 -41.13 29.90 6.14
C VAL A 124 -40.51 28.76 5.32
N GLU A 125 -39.40 29.02 4.64
CA GLU A 125 -38.68 28.00 3.86
C GLU A 125 -38.08 26.90 4.74
N GLY A 126 -37.53 27.27 5.91
CA GLY A 126 -36.98 26.33 6.89
C GLY A 126 -38.04 25.40 7.47
N VAL A 127 -39.20 25.94 7.85
CA VAL A 127 -40.31 25.14 8.40
C VAL A 127 -40.95 24.28 7.32
N ALA A 128 -41.06 24.77 6.07
CA ALA A 128 -41.58 23.97 4.96
C ALA A 128 -40.71 22.73 4.67
N ARG A 129 -39.38 22.87 4.72
CA ARG A 129 -38.47 21.72 4.61
C ARG A 129 -38.57 20.79 5.81
N LEU A 130 -38.66 21.33 7.02
CA LEU A 130 -38.72 20.53 8.25
C LEU A 130 -40.02 19.74 8.37
N ALA A 131 -41.14 20.29 7.90
CA ALA A 131 -42.42 19.61 7.83
C ALA A 131 -42.55 18.68 6.59
N GLY A 132 -41.53 18.65 5.72
CA GLY A 132 -41.51 17.81 4.52
C GLY A 132 -42.64 18.15 3.53
N LEU A 133 -42.97 19.44 3.39
CA LEU A 133 -44.01 19.92 2.49
C LEU A 133 -43.57 19.79 1.03
N SER A 134 -44.49 19.40 0.16
CA SER A 134 -44.29 19.42 -1.29
C SER A 134 -44.18 20.85 -1.83
N ALA A 135 -43.71 21.01 -3.07
CA ALA A 135 -43.55 22.33 -3.68
C ALA A 135 -44.87 23.11 -3.78
N GLN A 136 -46.01 22.43 -3.96
CA GLN A 136 -47.34 23.03 -3.98
C GLN A 136 -47.80 23.43 -2.58
N GLU A 137 -47.62 22.57 -1.57
CA GLU A 137 -47.96 22.87 -0.17
C GLU A 137 -47.07 23.98 0.42
N ALA A 138 -45.80 24.05 0.03
CA ALA A 138 -44.88 25.12 0.42
C ALA A 138 -45.30 26.47 -0.21
N ALA A 139 -45.82 26.46 -1.44
CA ALA A 139 -46.38 27.64 -2.09
C ALA A 139 -47.69 28.09 -1.41
N GLU A 140 -48.55 27.17 -0.98
CA GLU A 140 -49.75 27.47 -0.19
C GLU A 140 -49.43 28.03 1.21
N LEU A 141 -48.35 27.54 1.84
CA LEU A 141 -47.87 28.09 3.11
C LEU A 141 -47.33 29.53 2.95
N GLN A 142 -46.72 29.84 1.80
CA GLN A 142 -46.23 31.18 1.46
C GLN A 142 -47.35 32.13 0.99
N ALA A 143 -48.38 31.63 0.32
CA ALA A 143 -49.51 32.44 -0.15
C ALA A 143 -50.44 32.89 1.00
N GLY A 144 -50.43 32.18 2.14
CA GLY A 144 -51.27 32.45 3.30
C GLY A 144 -50.80 33.57 4.24
N GLY A 145 -49.73 34.31 3.93
CA GLY A 145 -49.28 35.46 4.74
C GLY A 145 -48.36 36.40 3.95
N PRO A 146 -48.42 37.73 4.18
CA PRO A 146 -47.70 38.68 3.34
C PRO A 146 -46.20 38.64 3.67
N ALA A 147 -45.38 38.21 2.71
CA ALA A 147 -43.92 38.23 2.82
C ALA A 147 -43.33 39.48 2.12
N THR A 148 -42.50 40.24 2.81
CA THR A 148 -41.76 41.39 2.24
C THR A 148 -40.61 40.92 1.34
N ARG A 149 -40.55 41.42 0.10
CA ARG A 149 -39.42 41.23 -0.84
C ARG A 149 -38.28 42.20 -0.52
N PRO A 150 -36.99 41.81 -0.66
CA PRO A 150 -35.89 42.77 -0.68
C PRO A 150 -35.65 43.29 -2.11
N SER A 151 -35.49 44.61 -2.25
CA SER A 151 -34.98 45.33 -3.42
C SER A 151 -33.44 45.20 -3.52
N GLY A 152 -32.90 45.32 -4.73
CA GLY A 152 -31.58 44.78 -5.10
C GLY A 152 -30.34 45.69 -5.12
N GLY A 153 -29.19 45.02 -5.31
CA GLY A 153 -27.90 45.49 -5.86
C GLY A 153 -26.84 46.03 -4.88
N PRO A 154 -25.50 45.89 -5.12
CA PRO A 154 -24.78 45.11 -6.15
C PRO A 154 -23.83 44.01 -5.60
N ALA A 155 -23.42 43.14 -6.52
CA ALA A 155 -22.33 42.14 -6.53
C ALA A 155 -21.57 41.82 -5.22
N LEU A 156 -21.86 40.64 -4.65
CA LEU A 156 -21.03 40.02 -3.60
C LEU A 156 -20.03 39.03 -4.21
N SER A 157 -18.75 39.39 -4.13
CA SER A 157 -17.66 38.42 -4.02
C SER A 157 -18.03 37.42 -2.91
N ARG A 158 -18.14 36.13 -3.25
CA ARG A 158 -18.46 35.08 -2.28
C ARG A 158 -17.32 34.96 -1.25
N PRO A 159 -17.63 34.87 0.05
CA PRO A 159 -16.62 34.83 1.09
C PRO A 159 -15.92 33.46 1.04
N THR A 160 -14.60 33.54 1.10
CA THR A 160 -13.72 32.54 1.71
C THR A 160 -14.46 31.88 2.88
N ARG A 161 -14.50 30.54 2.93
CA ARG A 161 -14.73 29.85 4.21
C ARG A 161 -13.47 29.98 5.06
N GLU A 162 -13.13 31.21 5.40
CA GLU A 162 -12.59 31.46 6.72
C GLU A 162 -13.69 31.06 7.69
N MET A 163 -13.29 30.31 8.72
CA MET A 163 -14.11 30.18 9.92
C MET A 163 -14.59 31.58 10.32
N PRO A 164 -15.78 31.75 10.93
CA PRO A 164 -16.07 33.03 11.53
C PRO A 164 -14.88 33.35 12.42
N ALA A 165 -14.16 34.42 12.09
CA ALA A 165 -13.35 35.10 13.08
C ALA A 165 -14.31 35.25 14.25
N VAL A 166 -13.99 34.60 15.38
CA VAL A 166 -14.71 34.85 16.61
C VAL A 166 -14.70 36.36 16.73
N ALA A 167 -15.87 36.98 16.52
CA ALA A 167 -15.99 38.42 16.61
C ALA A 167 -15.34 38.78 17.94
N PRO A 168 -14.33 39.69 17.96
CA PRO A 168 -13.66 40.03 19.20
C PRO A 168 -14.77 40.42 20.18
N ALA A 169 -14.89 39.64 21.25
CA ALA A 169 -15.82 39.93 22.32
C ALA A 169 -15.59 41.38 22.72
N ALA A 170 -16.67 42.16 22.76
CA ALA A 170 -16.68 43.61 22.95
C ALA A 170 -15.50 44.08 23.80
N THR A 171 -14.58 44.81 23.15
CA THR A 171 -13.45 45.48 23.77
C THR A 171 -13.97 46.49 24.79
N VAL A 172 -13.84 46.17 26.07
CA VAL A 172 -13.71 47.18 27.11
C VAL A 172 -12.22 47.42 27.26
N PRO A 173 -11.66 48.55 26.78
CA PRO A 173 -10.29 48.91 27.10
C PRO A 173 -10.27 49.19 28.60
N LEU A 174 -9.76 48.25 29.39
CA LEU A 174 -9.39 48.52 30.76
C LEU A 174 -8.22 49.49 30.69
N ALA A 175 -8.51 50.77 30.95
CA ALA A 175 -7.48 51.80 31.04
C ALA A 175 -6.39 51.34 32.02
N PRO A 176 -5.10 51.63 31.74
CA PRO A 176 -3.94 51.16 32.53
C PRO A 176 -3.90 51.59 34.02
N GLY A 177 -4.96 52.22 34.55
CA GLY A 177 -5.11 52.59 35.96
C GLY A 177 -5.65 51.51 36.90
N ASN A 178 -6.20 50.39 36.40
CA ASN A 178 -6.91 49.40 37.25
C ASN A 178 -6.17 48.07 37.49
N LEU A 179 -4.85 47.99 37.24
CA LEU A 179 -4.09 46.75 37.50
C LEU A 179 -4.15 46.32 38.97
N ARG A 180 -4.23 47.27 39.90
CA ARG A 180 -4.36 46.98 41.34
C ARG A 180 -5.72 46.33 41.65
N ALA A 181 -6.80 46.89 41.14
CA ALA A 181 -8.15 46.32 41.29
C ALA A 181 -8.26 44.93 40.63
N ALA A 182 -7.61 44.73 39.48
CA ALA A 182 -7.52 43.43 38.82
C ALA A 182 -6.79 42.39 39.68
N VAL A 183 -5.67 42.76 40.31
CA VAL A 183 -4.94 41.89 41.24
C VAL A 183 -5.78 41.54 42.47
N ASP A 184 -6.51 42.51 43.03
CA ASP A 184 -7.41 42.26 44.16
C ASP A 184 -8.54 41.29 43.79
N ALA A 185 -9.13 41.45 42.59
CA ALA A 185 -10.11 40.50 42.05
C ALA A 185 -9.50 39.10 41.84
N ALA A 186 -8.28 38.99 41.33
CA ALA A 186 -7.60 37.71 41.17
C ALA A 186 -7.31 37.00 42.50
N ARG A 187 -6.94 37.74 43.55
CA ARG A 187 -6.78 37.18 44.91
C ARG A 187 -8.09 36.67 45.50
N ALA A 188 -9.20 37.35 45.20
CA ALA A 188 -10.52 36.87 45.58
C ALA A 188 -10.82 35.51 44.90
N VAL A 189 -10.56 35.38 43.59
CA VAL A 189 -10.69 34.10 42.87
C VAL A 189 -9.82 33.00 43.51
N LEU A 190 -8.55 33.29 43.81
CA LEU A 190 -7.65 32.33 44.47
C LEU A 190 -8.10 31.90 45.87
N THR A 191 -8.93 32.72 46.52
CA THR A 191 -9.52 32.41 47.82
C THR A 191 -10.78 31.56 47.63
N ASP A 192 -11.67 31.94 46.72
CA ASP A 192 -12.89 31.20 46.37
C ASP A 192 -12.58 29.77 45.90
N ASP A 193 -11.50 29.61 45.12
CA ASP A 193 -11.08 28.32 44.57
C ASP A 193 -10.72 27.29 45.65
N GLN A 194 -10.27 27.74 46.83
CA GLN A 194 -9.92 26.85 47.94
C GLN A 194 -11.14 26.09 48.47
N PHE A 195 -12.33 26.69 48.34
CA PHE A 195 -13.59 26.12 48.83
C PHE A 195 -14.45 25.54 47.70
N THR A 196 -14.04 25.74 46.45
CA THR A 196 -14.80 25.33 45.27
C THR A 196 -14.40 23.92 44.83
N ARG A 197 -15.36 22.98 44.80
CA ARG A 197 -15.08 21.58 44.37
C ARG A 197 -14.74 21.43 42.88
N ARG A 198 -15.20 22.33 42.02
CA ARG A 198 -15.01 22.28 40.56
C ARG A 198 -14.71 23.67 39.98
N PRO A 199 -13.52 24.23 40.26
CA PRO A 199 -13.16 25.59 39.83
C PRO A 199 -13.19 25.74 38.30
N ALA A 200 -12.81 24.70 37.55
CA ALA A 200 -12.81 24.69 36.08
C ALA A 200 -14.16 24.98 35.39
N LYS A 201 -15.29 24.96 36.13
CA LYS A 201 -16.62 25.30 35.58
C LYS A 201 -16.92 26.81 35.62
N ARG A 202 -16.25 27.57 36.48
CA ARG A 202 -16.39 29.03 36.55
C ARG A 202 -15.67 29.62 35.33
N ILE A 203 -16.27 30.62 34.69
CA ILE A 203 -15.62 31.38 33.62
C ILE A 203 -15.12 32.68 34.22
N LEU A 204 -13.85 33.00 34.01
CA LEU A 204 -13.25 34.22 34.50
C LEU A 204 -13.72 35.44 33.69
N THR A 205 -13.80 36.56 34.40
CA THR A 205 -13.95 37.90 33.83
C THR A 205 -12.61 38.41 33.30
N ALA A 206 -12.63 39.40 32.40
CA ALA A 206 -11.41 39.97 31.84
C ALA A 206 -10.50 40.60 32.92
N ALA A 207 -11.08 41.21 33.96
CA ALA A 207 -10.31 41.79 35.06
C ALA A 207 -9.61 40.72 35.91
N GLU A 208 -10.29 39.60 36.19
CA GLU A 208 -9.70 38.46 36.91
C GLU A 208 -8.55 37.81 36.10
N GLU A 209 -8.73 37.61 34.79
CA GLU A 209 -7.69 37.07 33.88
C GLU A 209 -6.44 37.96 33.88
N ILE A 210 -6.61 39.27 33.77
CA ILE A 210 -5.52 40.26 33.83
C ILE A 210 -4.81 40.19 35.19
N GLY A 211 -5.57 40.18 36.28
CA GLY A 211 -5.03 40.10 37.63
C GLY A 211 -4.21 38.84 37.88
N LEU A 212 -4.69 37.68 37.44
CA LEU A 212 -3.98 36.41 37.55
C LEU A 212 -2.67 36.41 36.74
N SER A 213 -2.68 37.00 35.54
CA SER A 213 -1.47 37.19 34.73
C SER A 213 -0.45 38.12 35.41
N VAL A 214 -0.90 39.21 36.02
CA VAL A 214 -0.04 40.11 36.79
C VAL A 214 0.57 39.41 38.01
N LEU A 215 -0.23 38.62 38.75
CA LEU A 215 0.26 37.82 39.87
C LEU A 215 1.29 36.78 39.42
N LEU A 216 1.05 36.06 38.32
CA LEU A 216 1.99 35.11 37.71
C LEU A 216 3.38 35.73 37.47
N ARG A 217 3.40 36.99 37.02
CA ARG A 217 4.62 37.74 36.69
C ARG A 217 5.34 38.35 37.89
N GLY A 218 4.78 38.25 39.10
CA GLY A 218 5.37 38.78 40.33
C GLY A 218 4.82 40.15 40.76
N GLY A 219 3.66 40.55 40.24
CA GLY A 219 2.93 41.75 40.65
C GLY A 219 3.01 42.92 39.66
N THR A 220 2.37 44.03 40.01
CA THR A 220 2.12 45.18 39.09
C THR A 220 3.40 45.81 38.52
N LYS A 221 4.51 45.80 39.27
CA LYS A 221 5.80 46.35 38.82
C LYS A 221 6.51 45.51 37.76
N GLN A 222 6.14 44.23 37.63
CA GLN A 222 6.78 43.28 36.71
C GLN A 222 5.80 42.79 35.63
N ALA A 223 4.67 43.48 35.44
CA ALA A 223 3.60 43.06 34.52
C ALA A 223 4.08 42.92 33.06
N ASP A 224 5.07 43.70 32.64
CA ASP A 224 5.65 43.65 31.29
C ASP A 224 6.62 42.45 31.09
N ARG A 225 7.21 41.94 32.17
CA ARG A 225 8.21 40.86 32.08
C ARG A 225 7.57 39.50 31.81
N GLU A 226 8.00 38.83 30.74
CA GLU A 226 7.66 37.42 30.50
C GLU A 226 8.42 36.50 31.49
N PRO A 227 7.73 35.63 32.24
CA PRO A 227 8.37 34.67 33.14
C PRO A 227 8.96 33.49 32.36
N THR A 228 10.14 33.01 32.76
CA THR A 228 10.82 31.88 32.08
C THR A 228 10.26 30.54 32.56
N ASP A 229 10.31 29.49 31.74
CA ASP A 229 9.84 28.15 32.14
C ASP A 229 10.60 27.60 33.36
N ALA A 230 11.92 27.84 33.43
CA ALA A 230 12.75 27.46 34.59
C ALA A 230 12.31 28.18 35.87
N GLU A 231 12.08 29.49 35.80
CA GLU A 231 11.60 30.29 36.93
C GLU A 231 10.25 29.77 37.44
N LEU A 232 9.32 29.43 36.53
CA LEU A 232 8.01 28.91 36.90
C LEU A 232 8.04 27.47 37.44
N ALA A 233 9.06 26.69 37.08
CA ALA A 233 9.25 25.32 37.56
C ALA A 233 9.83 25.28 38.99
N GLU A 234 10.67 26.24 39.34
CA GLU A 234 11.28 26.36 40.68
C GLU A 234 10.29 26.87 41.76
N LEU A 235 9.13 27.40 41.36
CA LEU A 235 8.12 27.91 42.31
C LEU A 235 7.54 26.80 43.19
N ARG A 236 7.57 27.04 44.49
CA ARG A 236 6.93 26.18 45.50
C ARG A 236 5.42 26.08 45.25
N PRO A 237 4.76 24.95 45.56
CA PRO A 237 3.30 24.81 45.42
C PRO A 237 2.49 25.88 46.18
N THR A 238 3.03 26.41 47.27
CA THR A 238 2.41 27.46 48.09
C THR A 238 2.60 28.88 47.54
N ASP A 239 3.41 29.05 46.50
CA ASP A 239 3.71 30.36 45.91
C ASP A 239 2.47 30.95 45.21
N GLU A 240 2.19 32.22 45.48
CA GLU A 240 1.07 32.96 44.88
C GLU A 240 1.18 32.97 43.35
N ARG A 241 2.39 33.07 42.80
CA ARG A 241 2.63 33.08 41.34
C ARG A 241 2.20 31.76 40.70
N ARG A 242 2.54 30.64 41.34
CA ARG A 242 2.19 29.30 40.86
C ARG A 242 0.69 29.06 40.97
N ARG A 243 0.08 29.46 42.09
CA ARG A 243 -1.37 29.39 42.28
C ARG A 243 -2.12 30.21 41.25
N ALA A 244 -1.65 31.43 40.94
CA ALA A 244 -2.22 32.27 39.90
C ALA A 244 -2.13 31.60 38.51
N ARG A 245 -0.99 30.99 38.17
CA ARG A 245 -0.81 30.20 36.95
C ARG A 245 -1.85 29.08 36.85
N ASP A 246 -1.90 28.25 37.88
CA ASP A 246 -2.69 27.02 37.88
C ASP A 246 -4.19 27.35 37.88
N CYS A 247 -4.59 28.41 38.59
CA CYS A 247 -5.95 28.97 38.56
C CYS A 247 -6.33 29.46 37.15
N LEU A 248 -5.47 30.25 36.50
CA LEU A 248 -5.71 30.76 35.14
C LEU A 248 -5.87 29.63 34.13
N ILE A 249 -5.03 28.59 34.22
CA ILE A 249 -5.11 27.41 33.36
C ILE A 249 -6.41 26.65 33.64
N THR A 250 -6.70 26.33 34.90
CA THR A 250 -7.85 25.51 35.33
C THR A 250 -9.18 26.06 34.82
N HIS A 251 -9.40 27.37 34.94
CA HIS A 251 -10.62 28.02 34.46
C HIS A 251 -10.74 28.08 32.93
N ASN A 252 -9.63 27.94 32.20
CA ASN A 252 -9.60 27.99 30.75
C ASN A 252 -9.46 26.60 30.08
N GLN A 253 -9.44 25.50 30.84
CA GLN A 253 -9.38 24.14 30.28
C GLN A 253 -10.57 23.82 29.36
N GLY A 254 -11.76 24.37 29.66
CA GLY A 254 -12.95 24.20 28.82
C GLY A 254 -12.78 24.73 27.40
N LEU A 255 -11.96 25.78 27.19
CA LEU A 255 -11.60 26.28 25.86
C LEU A 255 -10.88 25.18 25.06
N VAL A 256 -9.90 24.51 25.67
CA VAL A 256 -9.14 23.42 25.04
C VAL A 256 -10.08 22.29 24.61
N HIS A 257 -10.97 21.84 25.49
CA HIS A 257 -11.95 20.80 25.14
C HIS A 257 -12.85 21.21 23.97
N SER A 258 -13.28 22.48 23.92
CA SER A 258 -14.11 23.00 22.82
C SER A 258 -13.37 23.05 21.48
N MET A 259 -12.06 23.28 21.51
CA MET A 259 -11.20 23.30 20.32
C MET A 259 -10.83 21.89 19.87
N ALA A 260 -10.49 21.00 20.80
CA ALA A 260 -10.13 19.61 20.53
C ALA A 260 -11.24 18.86 19.78
N ARG A 261 -12.52 19.12 20.09
CA ARG A 261 -13.68 18.52 19.40
C ARG A 261 -13.72 18.79 17.89
N GLN A 262 -13.03 19.81 17.40
CA GLN A 262 -12.98 20.15 15.98
C GLN A 262 -11.91 19.34 15.22
N PHE A 263 -11.07 18.58 15.92
CA PHE A 263 -10.07 17.69 15.38
C PHE A 263 -10.58 16.24 15.50
N PRO A 264 -11.34 15.74 14.51
CA PRO A 264 -11.80 14.35 14.51
C PRO A 264 -10.60 13.39 14.37
N ASP A 265 -10.80 12.12 14.75
CA ASP A 265 -9.84 11.00 14.77
C ASP A 265 -8.85 10.99 13.58
N GLN A 266 -7.79 11.79 13.74
CA GLN A 266 -6.69 11.95 12.79
C GLN A 266 -5.51 11.05 13.16
N GLY A 267 -5.77 10.01 13.94
CA GLY A 267 -4.78 9.05 14.42
C GLY A 267 -4.26 9.30 15.83
N LEU A 268 -4.75 10.35 16.50
CA LEU A 268 -4.60 10.56 17.95
C LEU A 268 -5.95 10.39 18.65
N ASP A 269 -5.92 9.90 19.89
CA ASP A 269 -7.10 9.85 20.74
C ASP A 269 -7.55 11.26 21.18
N TYR A 270 -8.82 11.40 21.55
CA TYR A 270 -9.35 12.68 22.03
C TYR A 270 -8.58 13.20 23.24
N GLU A 271 -8.23 12.33 24.19
CA GLU A 271 -7.49 12.72 25.38
C GLU A 271 -6.09 13.22 25.02
N ASP A 272 -5.41 12.57 24.08
CA ASP A 272 -4.08 12.99 23.59
C ASP A 272 -4.13 14.35 22.89
N VAL A 273 -5.18 14.59 22.09
CA VAL A 273 -5.43 15.90 21.45
C VAL A 273 -5.66 16.98 22.52
N VAL A 274 -6.43 16.68 23.56
CA VAL A 274 -6.64 17.60 24.69
C VAL A 274 -5.34 17.91 25.40
N GLN A 275 -4.48 16.92 25.66
CA GLN A 275 -3.18 17.15 26.32
C GLN A 275 -2.27 18.05 25.49
N HIS A 276 -2.18 17.84 24.17
CA HIS A 276 -1.45 18.75 23.28
C HIS A 276 -2.01 20.18 23.32
N GLY A 277 -3.34 20.32 23.35
CA GLY A 277 -3.99 21.61 23.54
C GLY A 277 -3.69 22.24 24.90
N MET A 278 -3.57 21.45 25.96
CA MET A 278 -3.20 21.90 27.30
C MET A 278 -1.78 22.46 27.33
N LEU A 279 -0.83 21.83 26.62
CA LEU A 279 0.53 22.38 26.42
C LEU A 279 0.49 23.74 25.72
N GLY A 280 -0.42 23.93 24.76
CA GLY A 280 -0.69 25.23 24.13
C GLY A 280 -1.25 26.26 25.09
N LEU A 281 -2.18 25.85 25.96
CA LEU A 281 -2.77 26.72 26.99
C LEU A 281 -1.74 27.16 28.03
N LEU A 282 -0.89 26.25 28.50
CA LEU A 282 0.25 26.53 29.39
C LEU A 282 1.17 27.59 28.77
N ARG A 283 1.53 27.42 27.50
CA ARG A 283 2.36 28.38 26.76
C ARG A 283 1.67 29.73 26.59
N ALA A 284 0.37 29.74 26.32
CA ALA A 284 -0.41 30.96 26.22
C ALA A 284 -0.46 31.71 27.56
N ALA A 285 -0.69 31.01 28.67
CA ALA A 285 -0.74 31.61 30.00
C ALA A 285 0.57 32.30 30.38
N ARG A 286 1.72 31.70 30.03
CA ARG A 286 3.03 32.30 30.24
C ARG A 286 3.23 33.58 29.40
N LYS A 287 2.89 33.53 28.11
CA LYS A 287 3.18 34.60 27.14
C LYS A 287 2.12 35.69 27.07
N PHE A 288 0.98 35.51 27.72
CA PHE A 288 -0.12 36.46 27.67
C PHE A 288 0.26 37.79 28.31
N ASP A 289 0.15 38.87 27.55
CA ASP A 289 0.44 40.23 27.99
C ASP A 289 -0.82 40.89 28.60
N PRO A 290 -0.82 41.19 29.90
CA PRO A 290 -1.95 41.83 30.56
C PRO A 290 -2.16 43.31 30.15
N LEU A 291 -1.17 43.97 29.55
CA LEU A 291 -1.22 45.39 29.20
C LEU A 291 -1.95 45.65 27.87
N MET A 292 -2.09 44.64 27.01
CA MET A 292 -2.69 44.76 25.68
C MET A 292 -4.23 44.90 25.70
N GLY A 293 -4.88 44.63 26.84
CA GLY A 293 -6.33 44.83 27.01
C GLY A 293 -7.23 43.83 26.24
N TYR A 294 -6.68 42.73 25.73
CA TYR A 294 -7.44 41.66 25.10
C TYR A 294 -7.81 40.55 26.09
N LYS A 295 -8.97 39.91 25.88
CA LYS A 295 -9.36 38.73 26.64
C LYS A 295 -8.37 37.59 26.42
N PHE A 296 -8.07 36.81 27.47
CA PHE A 296 -7.11 35.71 27.40
C PHE A 296 -7.47 34.67 26.32
N SER A 297 -8.76 34.34 26.19
CA SER A 297 -9.24 33.35 25.21
C SER A 297 -8.88 33.70 23.76
N THR A 298 -8.86 35.00 23.41
CA THR A 298 -8.48 35.49 22.08
C THR A 298 -7.05 35.08 21.74
N TYR A 299 -6.13 35.26 22.70
CA TYR A 299 -4.71 34.91 22.54
C TYR A 299 -4.48 33.39 22.63
N ALA A 300 -5.09 32.74 23.62
CA ALA A 300 -4.92 31.31 23.87
C ALA A 300 -5.37 30.44 22.70
N THR A 301 -6.43 30.84 21.98
CA THR A 301 -6.95 30.10 20.83
C THR A 301 -5.85 29.80 19.79
N GLN A 302 -4.97 30.75 19.50
CA GLN A 302 -3.90 30.56 18.51
C GLN A 302 -2.89 29.50 18.96
N TRP A 303 -2.45 29.56 20.22
CA TRP A 303 -1.50 28.61 20.80
C TRP A 303 -2.08 27.21 20.96
N VAL A 304 -3.32 27.10 21.41
CA VAL A 304 -4.02 25.82 21.55
C VAL A 304 -4.18 25.15 20.19
N ARG A 305 -4.67 25.88 19.17
CA ARG A 305 -4.81 25.36 17.81
C ARG A 305 -3.47 24.90 17.24
N GLN A 306 -2.42 25.71 17.42
CA GLN A 306 -1.09 25.43 16.89
C GLN A 306 -0.50 24.18 17.53
N MET A 307 -0.58 24.04 18.86
CA MET A 307 -0.03 22.88 19.55
C MET A 307 -0.79 21.59 19.23
N ILE A 308 -2.13 21.65 19.16
CA ILE A 308 -2.94 20.51 18.70
C ILE A 308 -2.54 20.11 17.27
N SER A 309 -2.47 21.07 16.35
CA SER A 309 -2.17 20.78 14.95
C SER A 309 -0.76 20.20 14.77
N ARG A 310 0.21 20.65 15.58
CA ARG A 310 1.56 20.09 15.60
C ARG A 310 1.58 18.68 16.19
N GLY A 311 0.93 18.45 17.33
CA GLY A 311 0.81 17.12 17.93
C GLY A 311 0.23 16.10 16.95
N VAL A 312 -0.86 16.45 16.28
CA VAL A 312 -1.46 15.60 15.23
C VAL A 312 -0.50 15.33 14.07
N ALA A 313 0.30 16.32 13.66
CA ALA A 313 1.27 16.13 12.58
C ALA A 313 2.45 15.24 12.99
N ASP A 314 2.95 15.37 14.22
CA ASP A 314 4.12 14.65 14.71
C ASP A 314 3.79 13.23 15.18
N GLU A 315 2.64 13.02 15.82
CA GLU A 315 2.27 11.76 16.49
C GLU A 315 1.03 11.06 15.89
N GLY A 316 0.19 11.76 15.11
CA GLY A 316 -1.04 11.18 14.56
C GLY A 316 -0.84 10.17 13.43
N SER A 317 0.40 9.88 13.04
CA SER A 317 0.71 8.90 12.00
C SER A 317 1.57 7.77 12.57
N ILE A 318 1.17 6.52 12.31
CA ILE A 318 1.95 5.32 12.72
C ILE A 318 3.37 5.39 12.14
N ILE A 319 3.49 5.83 10.89
CA ILE A 319 4.77 6.15 10.26
C ILE A 319 4.89 7.67 10.26
N ARG A 320 5.79 8.20 11.08
CA ARG A 320 5.95 9.65 11.28
C ARG A 320 6.19 10.39 9.97
N ILE A 321 5.36 11.40 9.70
CA ILE A 321 5.48 12.29 8.54
C ILE A 321 6.00 13.67 9.01
N PRO A 322 7.03 14.24 8.38
CA PRO A 322 7.49 15.59 8.71
C PRO A 322 6.38 16.66 8.54
N VAL A 323 6.36 17.66 9.43
CA VAL A 323 5.31 18.72 9.47
C VAL A 323 5.08 19.39 8.12
N HIS A 324 6.13 19.78 7.38
CA HIS A 324 5.98 20.41 6.07
C HIS A 324 5.26 19.51 5.05
N MET A 325 5.44 18.19 5.13
CA MET A 325 4.72 17.24 4.28
C MET A 325 3.27 17.11 4.74
N HIS A 326 3.00 17.12 6.05
CA HIS A 326 1.65 17.13 6.60
C HIS A 326 0.86 18.38 6.17
N GLU A 327 1.48 19.56 6.19
CA GLU A 327 0.89 20.81 5.70
C GLU A 327 0.53 20.73 4.21
N LEU A 328 1.43 20.18 3.38
CA LEU A 328 1.16 19.94 1.96
C LEU A 328 0.02 18.94 1.75
N MET A 329 -0.06 17.87 2.54
CA MET A 329 -1.17 16.92 2.50
C MET A 329 -2.49 17.58 2.84
N GLN A 330 -2.54 18.41 3.89
CA GLN A 330 -3.73 19.19 4.23
C GLN A 330 -4.09 20.19 3.14
N LYS A 331 -3.12 20.89 2.54
CA LYS A 331 -3.35 21.80 1.41
C LYS A 331 -4.00 21.08 0.24
N VAL A 332 -3.43 19.95 -0.19
CA VAL A 332 -3.98 19.11 -1.27
C VAL A 332 -5.38 18.64 -0.90
N ALA A 333 -5.59 18.07 0.28
CA ALA A 333 -6.90 17.57 0.70
C ALA A 333 -7.96 18.68 0.83
N ARG A 334 -7.59 19.90 1.23
CA ARG A 334 -8.50 21.06 1.25
C ARG A 334 -8.86 21.48 -0.18
N THR A 335 -7.88 21.60 -1.07
CA THR A 335 -8.12 21.94 -2.48
C THR A 335 -9.00 20.91 -3.16
N GLU A 336 -8.75 19.62 -2.95
CA GLU A 336 -9.57 18.53 -3.49
C GLU A 336 -11.03 18.62 -3.03
N ARG A 337 -11.26 18.83 -1.71
CA ARG A 337 -12.61 19.03 -1.17
C ARG A 337 -13.29 20.28 -1.73
N THR A 338 -12.57 21.40 -1.82
CA THR A 338 -13.11 22.65 -2.37
C THR A 338 -13.49 22.48 -3.83
N ARG A 339 -12.62 21.88 -4.66
CA ARG A 339 -12.91 21.60 -6.07
C ARG A 339 -14.10 20.67 -6.23
N LEU A 340 -14.13 19.57 -5.46
CA LEU A 340 -15.25 18.64 -5.48
C LEU A 340 -16.57 19.33 -5.09
N SER A 341 -16.55 20.19 -4.07
CA SER A 341 -17.74 20.94 -3.64
C SER A 341 -18.22 21.97 -4.68
N SER A 342 -17.33 22.45 -5.54
CA SER A 342 -17.65 23.35 -6.66
C SER A 342 -18.01 22.59 -7.94
N GLY A 343 -18.08 21.26 -7.90
CA GLY A 343 -18.36 20.41 -9.08
C GLY A 343 -17.20 20.37 -10.09
N LEU A 344 -16.01 20.81 -9.70
CA LEU A 344 -14.82 20.81 -10.55
C LEU A 344 -14.08 19.46 -10.47
N SER A 345 -13.30 19.15 -11.50
CA SER A 345 -12.48 17.94 -11.55
C SER A 345 -11.35 17.95 -10.50
N VAL A 346 -11.10 16.76 -9.95
CA VAL A 346 -10.08 16.47 -8.93
C VAL A 346 -8.94 15.63 -9.52
N ARG A 347 -8.66 15.77 -10.83
CA ARG A 347 -7.52 15.08 -11.45
C ARG A 347 -6.22 15.65 -10.89
N ALA A 348 -5.16 14.85 -10.88
CA ALA A 348 -3.86 15.27 -10.34
C ALA A 348 -3.35 16.57 -10.99
N ALA A 349 -3.58 16.75 -12.30
CA ALA A 349 -3.25 17.98 -13.02
C ALA A 349 -4.02 19.22 -12.52
N ASP A 350 -5.33 19.09 -12.30
CA ASP A 350 -6.18 20.22 -11.88
C ASP A 350 -5.87 20.66 -10.45
N VAL A 351 -5.56 19.69 -9.59
CA VAL A 351 -5.17 19.93 -8.19
C VAL A 351 -3.75 20.51 -8.13
N ALA A 352 -2.84 20.06 -9.00
CA ALA A 352 -1.48 20.59 -9.13
C ALA A 352 -1.49 22.08 -9.49
N VAL A 353 -2.28 22.47 -10.50
CA VAL A 353 -2.46 23.89 -10.88
C VAL A 353 -3.05 24.70 -9.74
N ALA A 354 -4.07 24.18 -9.04
CA ALA A 354 -4.70 24.90 -7.95
C ALA A 354 -3.84 25.01 -6.67
N CYS A 355 -2.82 24.17 -6.52
CA CYS A 355 -1.94 24.16 -5.36
C CYS A 355 -0.55 24.75 -5.63
N ASP A 356 -0.26 25.17 -6.86
CA ASP A 356 1.08 25.53 -7.35
C ASP A 356 2.13 24.42 -7.09
N LEU A 357 1.77 23.18 -7.40
CA LEU A 357 2.62 21.99 -7.22
C LEU A 357 2.81 21.27 -8.55
N SER A 358 3.87 20.46 -8.66
CA SER A 358 4.00 19.55 -9.81
C SER A 358 3.03 18.36 -9.70
N ILE A 359 2.63 17.80 -10.84
CA ILE A 359 1.74 16.63 -10.89
C ILE A 359 2.36 15.46 -10.12
N ALA A 360 3.65 15.20 -10.34
CA ALA A 360 4.39 14.17 -9.63
C ALA A 360 4.37 14.38 -8.09
N LYS A 361 4.44 15.64 -7.63
CA LYS A 361 4.39 15.95 -6.20
C LYS A 361 3.00 15.70 -5.61
N VAL A 362 1.93 16.04 -6.32
CA VAL A 362 0.55 15.73 -5.91
C VAL A 362 0.33 14.22 -5.83
N GLU A 363 0.84 13.45 -6.79
CA GLU A 363 0.76 11.99 -6.75
C GLU A 363 1.57 11.40 -5.58
N GLN A 364 2.77 11.92 -5.34
CA GLN A 364 3.58 11.54 -4.17
C GLN A 364 2.81 11.81 -2.87
N ILE A 365 2.22 12.99 -2.73
CA ILE A 365 1.41 13.37 -1.56
C ILE A 365 0.22 12.42 -1.41
N ARG A 366 -0.51 12.11 -2.48
CA ARG A 366 -1.62 11.14 -2.44
C ARG A 366 -1.17 9.76 -1.99
N ARG A 367 0.02 9.32 -2.38
CA ARG A 367 0.59 8.04 -1.93
C ARG A 367 0.90 8.04 -0.43
N LEU A 368 1.43 9.15 0.09
CA LEU A 368 1.75 9.35 1.50
C LEU A 368 0.50 9.52 2.38
N SER A 369 -0.59 10.08 1.82
CA SER A 369 -1.88 10.22 2.51
C SER A 369 -2.63 8.90 2.71
N ARG A 370 -2.11 7.77 2.21
CA ARG A 370 -2.74 6.47 2.43
C ARG A 370 -2.48 6.01 3.86
N ARG A 371 -3.57 5.72 4.58
CA ARG A 371 -3.51 5.13 5.92
C ARG A 371 -3.00 3.69 5.82
N THR A 372 -2.20 3.27 6.80
CA THR A 372 -1.78 1.88 6.97
C THR A 372 -2.99 1.01 7.29
N ASP A 373 -2.99 -0.23 6.79
CA ASP A 373 -4.02 -1.23 7.09
C ASP A 373 -3.50 -2.19 8.17
N SER A 374 -4.41 -2.77 8.96
CA SER A 374 -4.04 -3.73 9.99
C SER A 374 -3.83 -5.12 9.38
N LEU A 375 -2.74 -5.78 9.72
CA LEU A 375 -2.50 -7.18 9.34
C LEU A 375 -3.49 -8.14 10.03
N ASP A 376 -4.01 -7.76 11.19
CA ASP A 376 -5.01 -8.54 11.93
C ASP A 376 -6.42 -8.37 11.34
N ARG A 377 -6.61 -7.51 10.34
CA ARG A 377 -7.90 -7.34 9.69
C ARG A 377 -8.31 -8.67 9.03
N ILE A 378 -9.46 -9.20 9.43
CA ILE A 378 -10.03 -10.42 8.84
C ILE A 378 -10.46 -10.13 7.40
N VAL A 379 -10.04 -10.99 6.46
CA VAL A 379 -10.37 -10.96 5.04
C VAL A 379 -11.06 -12.29 4.68
N GLY A 380 -12.36 -12.25 4.40
CA GLY A 380 -13.13 -13.46 4.04
C GLY A 380 -13.45 -14.36 5.23
N ASP A 381 -13.33 -15.68 5.05
CA ASP A 381 -13.76 -16.73 5.99
C ASP A 381 -12.80 -16.92 7.19
N GLY A 382 -12.52 -15.84 7.92
CA GLY A 382 -11.73 -15.91 9.16
C GLY A 382 -10.21 -15.88 9.00
N VAL A 383 -9.69 -15.63 7.80
CA VAL A 383 -8.25 -15.48 7.54
C VAL A 383 -7.83 -14.04 7.79
N HIS A 384 -6.69 -13.80 8.44
CA HIS A 384 -6.17 -12.46 8.64
C HIS A 384 -5.44 -11.97 7.38
N LEU A 385 -5.43 -10.65 7.14
CA LEU A 385 -4.67 -10.06 6.02
C LEU A 385 -3.18 -10.45 6.09
N GLY A 386 -2.62 -10.55 7.30
CA GLY A 386 -1.25 -10.98 7.54
C GLY A 386 -0.94 -12.39 7.03
N ASP A 387 -1.89 -13.32 7.11
CA ASP A 387 -1.71 -14.71 6.66
C ASP A 387 -1.57 -14.80 5.12
N LEU A 388 -2.03 -13.78 4.41
CA LEU A 388 -1.97 -13.69 2.95
C LEU A 388 -0.67 -13.05 2.44
N ILE A 389 0.19 -12.55 3.34
CA ILE A 389 1.44 -11.91 2.95
C ILE A 389 2.53 -12.96 2.85
N GLU A 390 3.00 -13.21 1.62
CA GLU A 390 4.17 -14.04 1.39
C GLU A 390 5.42 -13.40 2.03
N ALA A 391 6.08 -14.15 2.91
CA ALA A 391 7.36 -13.74 3.48
C ALA A 391 8.42 -13.71 2.35
N ARG A 392 8.84 -12.51 1.95
CA ARG A 392 9.95 -12.33 0.99
C ARG A 392 11.30 -12.82 1.53
N THR A 393 11.40 -13.00 2.84
CA THR A 393 12.50 -13.67 3.53
C THR A 393 12.12 -15.11 3.79
N ALA A 394 11.67 -15.83 2.77
CA ALA A 394 11.53 -17.27 2.86
C ALA A 394 12.91 -17.80 3.29
N ILE A 395 12.94 -18.52 4.41
CA ILE A 395 14.02 -19.46 4.71
C ILE A 395 14.27 -20.20 3.39
N PRO A 396 15.51 -20.19 2.86
CA PRO A 396 15.78 -20.82 1.57
C PRO A 396 15.18 -22.22 1.60
N SER A 397 14.49 -22.60 0.51
CA SER A 397 13.89 -23.92 0.38
C SER A 397 14.91 -24.97 0.83
N VAL A 398 14.44 -26.09 1.39
CA VAL A 398 15.32 -27.22 1.72
C VAL A 398 16.18 -27.59 0.51
N GLU A 399 15.60 -27.54 -0.69
CA GLU A 399 16.33 -27.74 -1.95
C GLU A 399 17.45 -26.70 -2.15
N HIS A 400 17.18 -25.41 -1.95
CA HIS A 400 18.19 -24.35 -2.11
C HIS A 400 19.31 -24.50 -1.08
N THR A 401 18.98 -24.82 0.17
CA THR A 401 19.98 -25.03 1.23
C THR A 401 20.86 -26.25 0.94
N VAL A 402 20.27 -27.34 0.43
CA VAL A 402 21.02 -28.54 0.06
C VAL A 402 21.90 -28.28 -1.17
N ILE A 403 21.37 -27.61 -2.20
CA ILE A 403 22.15 -27.23 -3.39
C ILE A 403 23.33 -26.34 -2.98
N ASP A 404 23.11 -25.30 -2.18
CA ASP A 404 24.18 -24.44 -1.69
C ASP A 404 25.24 -25.22 -0.90
N ALA A 405 24.82 -26.14 -0.03
CA ALA A 405 25.74 -26.96 0.76
C ALA A 405 26.59 -27.90 -0.11
N LEU A 406 25.97 -28.55 -1.11
CA LEU A 406 26.65 -29.42 -2.06
C LEU A 406 27.61 -28.62 -2.95
N SER A 407 27.16 -27.52 -3.54
CA SER A 407 27.99 -26.64 -4.38
C SER A 407 29.17 -26.06 -3.61
N ASN A 408 28.97 -25.64 -2.35
CA ASN A 408 30.08 -25.20 -1.50
C ASN A 408 31.05 -26.36 -1.14
N GLY A 409 30.55 -27.58 -1.00
CA GLY A 409 31.35 -28.78 -0.83
C GLY A 409 32.25 -29.06 -2.03
N GLU A 410 31.66 -29.10 -3.22
CA GLU A 410 32.37 -29.28 -4.50
C GLU A 410 33.40 -28.16 -4.74
N MET A 411 33.05 -26.91 -4.41
CA MET A 411 33.96 -25.77 -4.49
C MET A 411 35.17 -25.93 -3.56
N ARG A 412 34.95 -26.35 -2.30
CA ARG A 412 36.04 -26.61 -1.35
C ARG A 412 36.95 -27.73 -1.84
N GLU A 413 36.36 -28.82 -2.33
CA GLU A 413 37.11 -29.97 -2.84
C GLU A 413 37.95 -29.57 -4.06
N ALA A 414 37.37 -28.86 -5.03
CA ALA A 414 38.08 -28.38 -6.21
C ALA A 414 39.25 -27.44 -5.85
N VAL A 415 39.06 -26.51 -4.92
CA VAL A 415 40.12 -25.61 -4.46
C VAL A 415 41.26 -26.37 -3.78
N ALA A 416 40.97 -27.50 -3.12
CA ALA A 416 42.00 -28.37 -2.52
C ALA A 416 42.89 -29.08 -3.56
N ALA A 417 42.50 -29.15 -4.83
CA ALA A 417 43.37 -29.65 -5.92
C ALA A 417 44.51 -28.68 -6.26
N LEU A 418 44.35 -27.39 -5.95
CA LEU A 418 45.36 -26.37 -6.24
C LEU A 418 46.58 -26.55 -5.31
N PRO A 419 47.78 -26.10 -5.74
CA PRO A 419 48.93 -26.04 -4.84
C PRO A 419 48.60 -25.24 -3.57
N GLU A 420 49.13 -25.67 -2.42
CA GLU A 420 48.75 -25.20 -1.08
C GLU A 420 48.62 -23.68 -0.95
N ARG A 421 49.62 -22.94 -1.46
CA ARG A 421 49.61 -21.47 -1.45
C ARG A 421 48.41 -20.87 -2.21
N TYR A 422 48.05 -21.45 -3.36
CA TYR A 422 46.93 -20.97 -4.17
C TYR A 422 45.58 -21.36 -3.58
N ALA A 423 45.48 -22.58 -3.04
CA ALA A 423 44.29 -23.04 -2.33
C ALA A 423 43.98 -22.11 -1.15
N HIS A 424 44.97 -21.81 -0.31
CA HIS A 424 44.79 -20.95 0.85
C HIS A 424 44.40 -19.50 0.50
N ILE A 425 44.98 -18.92 -0.57
CA ILE A 425 44.56 -17.60 -1.07
C ILE A 425 43.08 -17.61 -1.48
N MET A 426 42.63 -18.65 -2.19
CA MET A 426 41.23 -18.76 -2.62
C MET A 426 40.29 -19.00 -1.43
N THR A 427 40.66 -19.88 -0.51
CA THR A 427 39.87 -20.15 0.70
C THR A 427 39.67 -18.89 1.53
N ARG A 428 40.74 -18.14 1.83
CA ARG A 428 40.66 -16.89 2.60
C ARG A 428 39.93 -15.78 1.85
N ARG A 429 40.12 -15.66 0.53
CA ARG A 429 39.48 -14.62 -0.29
C ARG A 429 37.97 -14.76 -0.36
N TYR A 430 37.47 -15.98 -0.34
CA TYR A 430 36.05 -16.28 -0.50
C TYR A 430 35.39 -16.84 0.76
N GLY A 431 36.12 -16.99 1.87
CA GLY A 431 35.58 -17.51 3.13
C GLY A 431 35.14 -18.98 3.04
N LEU A 432 35.81 -19.80 2.22
CA LEU A 432 35.39 -21.18 1.99
C LEU A 432 35.55 -22.09 3.21
N ASP A 433 36.34 -21.65 4.21
CA ASP A 433 36.54 -22.26 5.52
C ASP A 433 35.47 -21.85 6.56
N GLY A 434 34.46 -21.08 6.15
CA GLY A 434 33.40 -20.56 7.03
C GLY A 434 33.81 -19.31 7.81
N GLN A 435 34.98 -18.74 7.55
CA GLN A 435 35.37 -17.42 8.04
C GLN A 435 34.88 -16.32 7.09
N ASP A 436 34.86 -15.07 7.59
CA ASP A 436 34.53 -13.93 6.74
C ASP A 436 35.56 -13.77 5.60
N PRO A 437 35.12 -13.43 4.36
CA PRO A 437 36.02 -13.21 3.23
C PRO A 437 37.06 -12.12 3.51
N ALA A 438 38.34 -12.45 3.34
CA ALA A 438 39.43 -11.53 3.56
C ALA A 438 39.67 -10.58 2.36
N THR A 439 40.12 -9.36 2.67
CA THR A 439 40.56 -8.39 1.66
C THR A 439 41.92 -8.80 1.07
N LEU A 440 42.22 -8.31 -0.14
CA LEU A 440 43.53 -8.58 -0.79
C LEU A 440 44.73 -8.05 0.03
N ASP A 441 44.52 -7.04 0.87
CA ASP A 441 45.56 -6.48 1.73
C ASP A 441 45.83 -7.38 2.94
N GLU A 442 44.78 -7.90 3.58
CA GLU A 442 44.89 -8.87 4.67
C GLU A 442 45.57 -10.16 4.22
N ILE A 443 45.17 -10.71 3.07
CA ILE A 443 45.83 -11.88 2.47
C ILE A 443 47.28 -11.57 2.10
N GLY A 444 47.55 -10.33 1.68
CA GLY A 444 48.92 -9.88 1.37
C GLY A 444 49.83 -9.92 2.60
N LYS A 445 49.31 -9.51 3.77
CA LYS A 445 50.02 -9.57 5.05
C LYS A 445 50.31 -11.01 5.46
N ASP A 446 49.33 -11.91 5.34
CA ASP A 446 49.48 -13.34 5.70
C ASP A 446 50.59 -14.04 4.89
N PHE A 447 50.80 -13.63 3.63
CA PHE A 447 51.80 -14.22 2.73
C PHE A 447 53.05 -13.36 2.50
N GLU A 448 53.21 -12.26 3.24
CA GLU A 448 54.30 -11.28 3.08
C GLU A 448 54.48 -10.82 1.62
N VAL A 449 53.37 -10.57 0.91
CA VAL A 449 53.34 -10.09 -0.46
C VAL A 449 52.48 -8.83 -0.61
N THR A 450 52.74 -8.05 -1.65
CA THR A 450 51.93 -6.88 -1.95
C THR A 450 50.50 -7.27 -2.33
N ARG A 451 49.53 -6.40 -2.00
CA ARG A 451 48.13 -6.51 -2.46
C ARG A 451 48.00 -6.81 -3.96
N GLU A 452 48.81 -6.14 -4.78
CA GLU A 452 48.81 -6.33 -6.24
C GLU A 452 49.29 -7.73 -6.63
N ARG A 453 50.23 -8.30 -5.87
CA ARG A 453 50.67 -9.68 -6.11
C ARG A 453 49.53 -10.66 -5.85
N VAL A 454 48.76 -10.51 -4.77
CA VAL A 454 47.59 -11.35 -4.49
C VAL A 454 46.56 -11.25 -5.62
N ARG A 455 46.27 -10.03 -6.10
CA ARG A 455 45.38 -9.78 -7.24
C ARG A 455 45.84 -10.52 -8.50
N GLN A 456 47.13 -10.48 -8.81
CA GLN A 456 47.70 -11.20 -9.95
C GLN A 456 47.56 -12.72 -9.82
N LEU A 457 47.71 -13.27 -8.60
CA LEU A 457 47.51 -14.69 -8.38
C LEU A 457 46.04 -15.09 -8.55
N GLU A 458 45.10 -14.30 -8.00
CA GLU A 458 43.65 -14.49 -8.18
C GLU A 458 43.27 -14.51 -9.68
N LEU A 459 43.78 -13.56 -10.47
CA LEU A 459 43.55 -13.49 -11.92
C LEU A 459 44.06 -14.71 -12.69
N ARG A 460 45.12 -15.37 -12.21
CA ARG A 460 45.65 -16.59 -12.82
C ARG A 460 44.81 -17.82 -12.46
N LEU A 461 44.22 -17.84 -11.27
CA LEU A 461 43.44 -18.98 -10.75
C LEU A 461 42.01 -19.04 -11.28
N LYS A 462 41.36 -17.89 -11.49
CA LYS A 462 39.97 -17.84 -11.97
C LYS A 462 39.73 -18.64 -13.27
N PRO A 463 40.54 -18.48 -14.33
CA PRO A 463 40.35 -19.25 -15.56
C PRO A 463 40.51 -20.75 -15.34
N LEU A 464 41.45 -21.18 -14.49
CA LEU A 464 41.67 -22.60 -14.18
C LEU A 464 40.44 -23.23 -13.54
N LEU A 465 39.86 -22.54 -12.54
CA LEU A 465 38.64 -22.99 -11.88
C LEU A 465 37.46 -23.01 -12.87
N GLN A 466 37.31 -21.98 -13.70
CA GLN A 466 36.26 -21.95 -14.73
C GLN A 466 36.34 -23.16 -15.68
N ILE A 467 37.55 -23.56 -16.10
CA ILE A 467 37.76 -24.73 -16.96
C ILE A 467 37.34 -26.01 -16.25
N ALA A 468 37.71 -26.15 -14.98
CA ALA A 468 37.41 -27.33 -14.20
C ALA A 468 35.92 -27.52 -13.94
N PHE A 469 35.21 -26.44 -13.61
CA PHE A 469 33.76 -26.48 -13.41
C PHE A 469 32.97 -26.62 -14.72
N ALA A 470 33.58 -26.27 -15.85
CA ALA A 470 32.97 -26.44 -17.17
C ALA A 470 33.18 -27.85 -17.75
N ASP A 471 33.97 -28.72 -17.10
CA ASP A 471 34.30 -30.04 -17.62
C ASP A 471 33.04 -30.96 -17.69
N PRO A 472 32.72 -31.53 -18.86
CA PRO A 472 31.58 -32.43 -19.03
C PRO A 472 31.67 -33.74 -18.22
N THR A 473 32.85 -34.08 -17.66
CA THR A 473 33.03 -35.27 -16.80
C THR A 473 32.40 -35.11 -15.40
N GLY A 474 32.14 -33.87 -14.97
CA GLY A 474 31.41 -33.57 -13.73
C GLY A 474 32.21 -33.65 -12.43
N ASP A 475 33.54 -33.76 -12.48
CA ASP A 475 34.43 -33.79 -11.30
C ASP A 475 35.53 -32.71 -11.41
N PRO A 476 35.29 -31.49 -10.90
CA PRO A 476 36.23 -30.37 -11.00
C PRO A 476 37.57 -30.64 -10.30
N TYR A 477 37.58 -31.42 -9.22
CA TYR A 477 38.80 -31.75 -8.48
C TYR A 477 39.75 -32.57 -9.35
N ARG A 478 39.22 -33.63 -9.97
CA ARG A 478 40.01 -34.50 -10.85
C ARG A 478 40.51 -33.74 -12.08
N THR A 479 39.68 -32.90 -12.66
CA THR A 479 40.05 -32.05 -13.81
C THR A 479 41.19 -31.09 -13.46
N LEU A 480 41.10 -30.36 -12.34
CA LEU A 480 42.20 -29.50 -11.89
C LEU A 480 43.48 -30.28 -11.64
N ARG A 481 43.37 -31.43 -10.97
CA ARG A 481 44.54 -32.27 -10.67
C ARG A 481 45.21 -32.75 -11.95
N THR A 482 44.45 -33.27 -12.90
CA THR A 482 44.98 -33.71 -14.21
C THR A 482 45.62 -32.57 -14.99
N MET A 483 44.99 -31.39 -15.03
CA MET A 483 45.57 -30.20 -15.65
C MET A 483 46.91 -29.82 -15.00
N LEU A 484 47.00 -29.84 -13.67
CA LEU A 484 48.20 -29.41 -12.94
C LEU A 484 49.34 -30.44 -12.99
N THR A 485 49.03 -31.72 -13.15
CA THR A 485 50.02 -32.81 -13.23
C THR A 485 50.37 -33.23 -14.67
N ASP A 486 49.89 -32.50 -15.68
CA ASP A 486 50.15 -32.81 -17.08
C ASP A 486 51.65 -32.67 -17.38
N ARG A 487 52.31 -33.81 -17.63
CA ARG A 487 53.77 -33.89 -17.90
C ARG A 487 54.20 -33.07 -19.11
N ARG A 488 53.27 -32.68 -19.99
CA ARG A 488 53.55 -31.84 -21.16
C ARG A 488 53.75 -30.36 -20.81
N LEU A 489 53.39 -29.95 -19.59
CA LEU A 489 53.63 -28.60 -19.08
C LEU A 489 55.09 -28.39 -18.63
N ASP A 490 55.91 -29.45 -18.58
CA ASP A 490 57.29 -29.43 -18.09
C ASP A 490 58.25 -28.69 -19.03
N ALA A 491 58.17 -27.36 -19.03
CA ALA A 491 59.24 -26.48 -19.45
C ALA A 491 60.00 -25.99 -18.19
N ALA A 492 61.15 -26.61 -17.91
CA ALA A 492 62.20 -26.12 -16.99
C ALA A 492 61.70 -25.51 -15.65
N GLY A 493 61.02 -26.30 -14.81
CA GLY A 493 60.78 -25.95 -13.39
C GLY A 493 59.76 -24.83 -13.13
N SER A 494 58.98 -24.41 -14.14
CA SER A 494 57.92 -23.42 -13.96
C SER A 494 56.72 -23.97 -13.20
N ASN A 495 56.12 -23.16 -12.34
CA ASN A 495 54.87 -23.51 -11.64
C ASN A 495 53.75 -23.85 -12.64
N PRO A 496 53.04 -24.99 -12.51
CA PRO A 496 52.03 -25.43 -13.47
C PRO A 496 50.88 -24.43 -13.64
N VAL A 497 50.45 -23.76 -12.57
CA VAL A 497 49.42 -22.69 -12.62
C VAL A 497 49.88 -21.55 -13.52
N HIS A 498 51.16 -21.18 -13.44
CA HIS A 498 51.72 -20.12 -14.27
C HIS A 498 51.86 -20.56 -15.73
N ALA A 499 52.29 -21.79 -15.98
CA ALA A 499 52.42 -22.35 -17.32
C ALA A 499 51.08 -22.38 -18.05
N ILE A 500 50.02 -22.88 -17.38
CA ILE A 500 48.67 -22.93 -17.95
C ILE A 500 48.13 -21.51 -18.18
N SER A 501 48.27 -20.60 -17.21
CA SER A 501 47.81 -19.22 -17.39
C SER A 501 48.53 -18.51 -18.54
N LYS A 502 49.84 -18.73 -18.70
CA LYS A 502 50.62 -18.16 -19.81
C LYS A 502 50.17 -18.73 -21.16
N ASP A 503 49.90 -20.03 -21.21
CA ASP A 503 49.42 -20.71 -22.40
C ASP A 503 48.04 -20.21 -22.84
N LEU A 504 47.10 -20.07 -21.91
CA LEU A 504 45.76 -19.53 -22.16
C LEU A 504 45.79 -18.06 -22.64
N ALA A 505 46.79 -17.29 -22.19
CA ALA A 505 46.99 -15.91 -22.59
C ALA A 505 47.73 -15.75 -23.93
N ALA A 506 48.17 -16.85 -24.56
CA ALA A 506 48.82 -16.78 -25.87
C ALA A 506 47.86 -16.14 -26.90
N LYS A 507 48.37 -15.16 -27.65
CA LYS A 507 47.55 -14.33 -28.55
C LYS A 507 46.75 -15.17 -29.56
N ASP A 508 47.40 -16.16 -30.16
CA ASP A 508 46.80 -17.03 -31.18
C ASP A 508 45.71 -17.95 -30.59
N TRP A 509 45.90 -18.39 -29.34
CA TRP A 509 44.92 -19.24 -28.64
C TRP A 509 43.71 -18.44 -28.17
N SER A 510 43.95 -17.31 -27.50
CA SER A 510 42.89 -16.44 -26.97
C SER A 510 42.00 -15.88 -28.09
N ALA A 511 42.58 -15.51 -29.23
CA ALA A 511 41.83 -15.05 -30.40
C ALA A 511 40.96 -16.17 -31.01
N GLY A 512 41.50 -17.38 -31.18
CA GLY A 512 40.75 -18.53 -31.70
C GLY A 512 39.62 -18.99 -30.77
N LEU A 513 39.87 -19.04 -29.46
CA LEU A 513 38.86 -19.38 -28.45
C LEU A 513 37.74 -18.33 -28.41
N GLY A 514 38.07 -17.04 -28.48
CA GLY A 514 37.08 -15.96 -28.51
C GLY A 514 36.20 -16.02 -29.76
N ALA A 515 36.80 -16.29 -30.92
CA ALA A 515 36.07 -16.52 -32.17
C ALA A 515 35.13 -17.73 -32.08
N LEU A 516 35.59 -18.84 -31.50
CA LEU A 516 34.76 -20.04 -31.29
C LEU A 516 33.56 -19.76 -30.36
N GLN A 517 33.78 -19.04 -29.26
CA GLN A 517 32.70 -18.67 -28.34
C GLN A 517 31.67 -17.73 -28.99
N ALA A 518 32.13 -16.76 -29.79
CA ALA A 518 31.25 -15.87 -30.54
C ALA A 518 30.40 -16.64 -31.57
N PHE A 519 31.03 -17.57 -32.29
CA PHE A 519 30.34 -18.45 -33.23
C PHE A 519 29.30 -19.34 -32.53
N ARG A 520 29.65 -19.98 -31.41
CA ARG A 520 28.73 -20.81 -30.62
C ARG A 520 27.50 -20.03 -30.13
N ARG A 521 27.70 -18.78 -29.68
CA ARG A 521 26.59 -17.92 -29.24
C ARG A 521 25.60 -17.60 -30.36
N ARG A 522 26.06 -17.54 -31.61
CA ARG A 522 25.22 -17.28 -32.78
C ARG A 522 24.54 -18.55 -33.32
N GLU A 523 25.32 -19.60 -33.56
CA GLU A 523 24.87 -20.79 -34.30
C GLU A 523 24.40 -21.94 -33.38
N GLY A 524 24.66 -21.84 -32.07
CA GLY A 524 24.33 -22.88 -31.09
C GLY A 524 25.18 -24.15 -31.17
N ALA A 525 26.02 -24.31 -32.20
CA ALA A 525 26.91 -25.45 -32.41
C ALA A 525 28.36 -25.01 -32.67
N CYS A 526 29.32 -25.87 -32.32
CA CYS A 526 30.76 -25.65 -32.50
C CYS A 526 31.31 -26.37 -33.75
N LEU A 527 30.60 -26.22 -34.88
CA LEU A 527 30.95 -26.83 -36.18
C LEU A 527 31.05 -25.74 -37.26
N PRO A 528 32.01 -24.81 -37.18
CA PRO A 528 32.21 -23.85 -38.25
C PRO A 528 32.72 -24.56 -39.52
N PRO A 529 32.28 -24.12 -40.72
CA PRO A 529 32.85 -24.57 -41.99
C PRO A 529 34.37 -24.32 -42.06
N PRO A 530 35.13 -25.10 -42.86
CA PRO A 530 36.60 -24.98 -42.97
C PRO A 530 37.07 -23.57 -43.35
N ASP A 531 36.33 -22.91 -44.24
CA ASP A 531 36.63 -21.57 -44.74
C ASP A 531 36.02 -20.44 -43.89
N HIS A 532 35.40 -20.76 -42.75
CA HIS A 532 34.67 -19.77 -41.96
C HIS A 532 35.62 -18.81 -41.24
N VAL A 533 35.38 -17.51 -41.44
CA VAL A 533 36.10 -16.42 -40.78
C VAL A 533 35.17 -15.74 -39.79
N GLU A 534 35.57 -15.70 -38.52
CA GLU A 534 34.86 -14.98 -37.48
C GLU A 534 35.67 -13.74 -37.10
N ALA A 535 35.10 -12.56 -37.38
CA ALA A 535 35.77 -11.26 -37.27
C ALA A 535 37.08 -11.17 -38.08
N THR A 536 38.22 -11.50 -37.46
CA THR A 536 39.57 -11.43 -38.08
C THR A 536 40.30 -12.78 -38.04
N VAL A 537 39.68 -13.81 -37.48
CA VAL A 537 40.29 -15.13 -37.29
C VAL A 537 39.66 -16.13 -38.26
N ARG A 538 40.50 -16.86 -38.99
CA ARG A 538 40.08 -18.01 -39.80
C ARG A 538 39.75 -19.18 -38.87
N LEU A 539 38.53 -19.16 -38.34
CA LEU A 539 38.09 -20.05 -37.27
C LEU A 539 38.05 -21.52 -37.74
N GLY A 540 37.62 -21.77 -38.98
CA GLY A 540 37.59 -23.13 -39.54
C GLY A 540 38.99 -23.76 -39.62
N GLU A 541 39.94 -23.06 -40.26
CA GLU A 541 41.36 -23.46 -40.31
C GLU A 541 41.97 -23.66 -38.91
N TRP A 542 41.65 -22.78 -37.95
CA TRP A 542 42.16 -22.87 -36.58
C TRP A 542 41.66 -24.13 -35.85
N ILE A 543 40.39 -24.50 -36.01
CA ILE A 543 39.83 -25.73 -35.42
C ILE A 543 40.40 -26.97 -36.08
N GLU A 544 40.55 -26.99 -37.40
CA GLU A 544 41.21 -28.10 -38.10
C GLU A 544 42.66 -28.28 -37.63
N GLN A 545 43.37 -27.17 -37.40
CA GLN A 545 44.70 -27.21 -36.80
C GLN A 545 44.65 -27.81 -35.38
N GLN A 546 43.68 -27.44 -34.53
CA GLN A 546 43.55 -28.05 -33.20
C GLN A 546 43.20 -29.53 -33.26
N ARG A 547 42.33 -29.96 -34.19
CA ARG A 547 42.00 -31.38 -34.42
C ARG A 547 43.22 -32.17 -34.90
N ARG A 548 44.02 -31.60 -35.80
CA ARG A 548 45.25 -32.22 -36.30
C ARG A 548 46.32 -32.37 -35.20
N VAL A 549 46.46 -31.36 -34.34
CA VAL A 549 47.41 -31.35 -33.22
C VAL A 549 46.90 -32.20 -32.05
N GLY A 550 45.59 -32.34 -31.88
CA GLY A 550 44.98 -33.12 -30.80
C GLY A 550 44.97 -34.62 -31.01
N GLY A 551 45.19 -35.11 -32.23
CA GLY A 551 45.14 -36.54 -32.52
C GLY A 551 43.75 -37.13 -32.27
N ILE A 552 43.70 -38.40 -31.85
CA ILE A 552 42.44 -39.10 -31.52
C ILE A 552 41.89 -38.53 -30.19
N ASP A 553 40.63 -38.08 -30.20
CA ASP A 553 39.91 -37.53 -29.03
C ASP A 553 40.64 -36.36 -28.33
N GLY A 554 41.47 -35.61 -29.05
CA GLY A 554 42.21 -34.49 -28.47
C GLY A 554 43.30 -34.91 -27.47
N ALA A 555 43.65 -36.20 -27.40
CA ALA A 555 44.56 -36.76 -26.41
C ALA A 555 45.98 -36.19 -26.47
N GLU A 556 46.42 -35.60 -27.59
CA GLU A 556 47.74 -34.99 -27.76
C GLU A 556 47.81 -33.51 -27.36
N LEU A 557 46.65 -32.85 -27.19
CA LEU A 557 46.60 -31.47 -26.67
C LEU A 557 46.90 -31.41 -25.17
N LEU A 558 47.29 -30.22 -24.71
CA LEU A 558 47.36 -29.92 -23.29
C LEU A 558 45.99 -30.10 -22.65
N THR A 559 45.95 -30.70 -21.46
CA THR A 559 44.70 -31.10 -20.79
C THR A 559 43.72 -29.93 -20.64
N HIS A 560 44.19 -28.74 -20.26
CA HIS A 560 43.34 -27.55 -20.12
C HIS A 560 42.76 -27.05 -21.45
N ARG A 561 43.48 -27.21 -22.57
CA ARG A 561 42.99 -26.84 -23.90
C ARG A 561 41.93 -27.82 -24.37
N ARG A 562 42.13 -29.13 -24.15
CA ARG A 562 41.15 -30.18 -24.48
C ARG A 562 39.84 -29.97 -23.74
N VAL A 563 39.89 -29.84 -22.41
CA VAL A 563 38.69 -29.64 -21.56
C VAL A 563 37.94 -28.35 -21.94
N LEU A 564 38.65 -27.28 -22.29
CA LEU A 564 38.03 -26.05 -22.80
C LEU A 564 37.26 -26.27 -24.10
N LEU A 565 37.84 -26.99 -25.06
CA LEU A 565 37.18 -27.24 -26.34
C LEU A 565 36.00 -28.20 -26.19
N GLU A 566 36.13 -29.22 -25.34
CA GLU A 566 35.08 -30.18 -25.02
C GLU A 566 33.91 -29.55 -24.26
N SER A 567 34.18 -28.67 -23.28
CA SER A 567 33.13 -27.89 -22.60
C SER A 567 32.41 -26.91 -23.53
N LEU A 568 33.10 -26.47 -24.60
CA LEU A 568 32.48 -25.73 -25.68
C LEU A 568 31.63 -26.60 -26.60
N GLY A 569 31.75 -27.93 -26.53
CA GLY A 569 31.01 -28.89 -27.37
C GLY A 569 31.69 -29.18 -28.70
N LEU A 570 33.01 -29.01 -28.80
CA LEU A 570 33.79 -29.43 -29.96
C LEU A 570 33.88 -30.97 -30.02
N CYS A 571 33.58 -31.56 -31.17
CA CYS A 571 33.80 -32.98 -31.44
C CYS A 571 35.13 -33.23 -32.19
N TRP A 572 35.77 -34.38 -31.91
CA TRP A 572 37.09 -34.74 -32.43
C TRP A 572 37.06 -35.67 -33.67
N GLU A 573 35.90 -36.22 -34.04
CA GLU A 573 35.78 -37.12 -35.21
C GLU A 573 35.98 -36.39 -36.55
N HIS A 574 36.64 -37.06 -37.51
CA HIS A 574 36.93 -36.56 -38.86
C HIS A 574 36.02 -37.23 -39.92
N GLY A 575 35.26 -36.45 -40.70
CA GLY A 575 34.55 -36.90 -41.91
C GLY A 575 33.14 -36.30 -42.10
N PRO A 576 32.56 -36.34 -43.34
CA PRO A 576 31.27 -35.73 -43.68
C PRO A 576 30.03 -36.48 -43.11
N GLN A 577 30.22 -37.29 -42.06
CA GLN A 577 29.14 -37.96 -41.31
C GLN A 577 28.95 -37.35 -39.91
N ALA A 578 29.17 -36.04 -39.74
CA ALA A 578 28.57 -35.29 -38.64
C ALA A 578 27.04 -35.15 -38.87
N ALA A 579 26.35 -36.29 -39.03
CA ALA A 579 24.91 -36.34 -38.92
C ALA A 579 24.55 -35.83 -37.53
N ARG A 580 23.62 -34.88 -37.50
CA ARG A 580 22.97 -34.32 -36.30
C ARG A 580 22.98 -35.33 -35.15
N PRO A 581 23.41 -34.96 -33.93
CA PRO A 581 23.22 -35.85 -32.79
C PRO A 581 21.72 -36.11 -32.67
N SER A 582 21.30 -37.32 -33.02
CA SER A 582 19.98 -37.82 -32.67
C SER A 582 19.95 -37.85 -31.13
N PRO A 583 18.86 -37.39 -30.49
CA PRO A 583 18.80 -37.35 -29.04
C PRO A 583 18.80 -38.78 -28.53
N ARG A 584 19.98 -39.30 -28.19
CA ARG A 584 20.08 -40.50 -27.36
C ARG A 584 19.41 -40.15 -26.05
N ARG A 585 18.21 -40.70 -25.86
CA ARG A 585 17.54 -40.81 -24.56
C ARG A 585 18.51 -41.45 -23.58
N ARG A 586 19.32 -40.64 -22.90
CA ARG A 586 19.75 -40.97 -21.55
C ARG A 586 18.52 -40.76 -20.69
N SER A 587 18.04 -41.84 -20.12
CA SER A 587 17.00 -41.87 -19.12
C SER A 587 17.36 -40.89 -18.00
N LEU A 588 16.79 -39.69 -18.07
CA LEU A 588 16.50 -38.90 -16.90
C LEU A 588 15.76 -39.84 -15.94
N ARG A 589 16.37 -40.17 -14.80
CA ARG A 589 15.58 -40.64 -13.66
C ARG A 589 14.53 -39.55 -13.45
N ARG A 590 13.27 -39.91 -13.71
CA ARG A 590 12.09 -39.09 -13.42
C ARG A 590 12.19 -38.61 -11.97
N VAL A 591 12.57 -37.34 -11.78
CA VAL A 591 11.97 -36.56 -10.70
C VAL A 591 10.57 -36.23 -11.21
N ILE A 592 9.57 -36.83 -10.56
CA ILE A 592 8.17 -36.56 -10.86
C ILE A 592 7.89 -35.14 -10.34
N HIS A 593 7.97 -34.14 -11.21
CA HIS A 593 7.30 -32.87 -10.96
C HIS A 593 5.80 -33.06 -11.24
N PRO A 594 4.89 -32.73 -10.31
CA PRO A 594 3.46 -32.71 -10.59
C PRO A 594 3.17 -31.65 -11.66
N GLN A 595 2.28 -31.99 -12.59
CA GLN A 595 1.99 -31.14 -13.74
C GLN A 595 1.41 -29.78 -13.33
N PRO A 596 1.80 -28.66 -13.99
CA PRO A 596 1.06 -27.42 -13.85
C PRO A 596 -0.33 -27.59 -14.48
N VAL A 597 -1.37 -27.42 -13.67
CA VAL A 597 -2.76 -27.34 -14.12
C VAL A 597 -2.92 -26.09 -14.98
N THR A 598 -3.27 -26.27 -16.25
CA THR A 598 -3.58 -25.19 -17.18
C THR A 598 -4.86 -24.47 -16.73
N PRO A 599 -4.85 -23.14 -16.47
CA PRO A 599 -6.09 -22.40 -16.26
C PRO A 599 -6.84 -22.23 -17.59
N PRO A 600 -8.19 -22.23 -17.59
CA PRO A 600 -8.99 -22.03 -18.79
C PRO A 600 -8.86 -20.59 -19.34
N SER A 601 -8.79 -20.51 -20.66
CA SER A 601 -8.62 -19.30 -21.47
C SER A 601 -9.76 -18.29 -21.26
N LEU A 602 -9.43 -17.05 -20.88
CA LEU A 602 -10.35 -15.91 -20.92
C LEU A 602 -10.35 -15.24 -22.30
N PRO A 603 -11.47 -14.64 -22.74
CA PRO A 603 -11.60 -14.07 -24.08
C PRO A 603 -10.80 -12.76 -24.25
N THR A 604 -10.30 -12.61 -25.48
CA THR A 604 -9.42 -11.56 -26.00
C THR A 604 -9.95 -10.14 -25.79
N VAL A 605 -9.15 -9.29 -25.13
CA VAL A 605 -9.37 -7.82 -25.06
C VAL A 605 -8.45 -7.13 -26.07
N ILE A 606 -9.04 -6.24 -26.86
CA ILE A 606 -8.47 -5.40 -27.93
C ILE A 606 -7.36 -4.47 -27.39
N PRO A 607 -6.26 -4.21 -28.14
CA PRO A 607 -5.15 -3.41 -27.62
C PRO A 607 -5.42 -1.89 -27.72
N SER A 608 -4.99 -1.15 -26.69
CA SER A 608 -4.86 0.32 -26.68
C SER A 608 -3.40 0.70 -26.37
N PRO A 609 -2.94 1.92 -26.74
CA PRO A 609 -1.63 2.14 -27.33
C PRO A 609 -0.48 2.36 -26.33
N ARG A 610 0.75 2.10 -26.83
CA ARG A 610 2.07 2.22 -26.19
C ARG A 610 2.30 3.57 -25.47
N PRO A 611 2.95 3.57 -24.29
CA PRO A 611 3.63 4.75 -23.76
C PRO A 611 5.04 4.92 -24.37
N PRO A 612 5.59 6.15 -24.42
CA PRO A 612 6.89 6.45 -25.02
C PRO A 612 8.06 6.04 -24.11
N GLY A 613 9.19 5.69 -24.74
CA GLY A 613 10.38 5.12 -24.10
C GLY A 613 11.20 6.08 -23.22
N PRO A 614 12.20 5.56 -22.49
CA PRO A 614 12.95 6.35 -21.51
C PRO A 614 14.28 6.89 -22.04
N ALA A 615 14.64 8.11 -21.60
CA ALA A 615 16.01 8.62 -21.50
C ALA A 615 16.04 9.84 -20.54
N PRO A 616 17.19 10.24 -19.96
CA PRO A 616 18.34 9.48 -19.50
C PRO A 616 18.56 9.58 -17.97
N ALA A 617 19.48 8.77 -17.45
CA ALA A 617 19.79 8.59 -16.03
C ALA A 617 20.64 9.73 -15.43
N VAL A 618 20.31 10.14 -14.20
CA VAL A 618 21.19 10.90 -13.29
C VAL A 618 21.01 10.39 -11.86
N GLY A 619 22.11 9.99 -11.21
CA GLY A 619 22.27 9.97 -9.75
C GLY A 619 22.02 8.64 -9.02
N ALA A 620 22.92 7.66 -9.17
CA ALA A 620 22.92 6.44 -8.37
C ALA A 620 23.60 6.67 -7.00
N VAL A 621 22.89 6.36 -5.91
CA VAL A 621 23.46 6.04 -4.60
C VAL A 621 23.38 4.51 -4.46
N VAL A 622 24.54 3.85 -4.51
CA VAL A 622 24.66 2.39 -4.50
C VAL A 622 24.87 1.92 -3.06
N THR A 623 23.87 1.24 -2.50
CA THR A 623 24.00 0.46 -1.25
C THR A 623 24.44 -0.97 -1.56
N ALA A 624 25.44 -1.45 -0.83
CA ALA A 624 26.31 -2.61 -1.06
C ALA A 624 25.66 -4.02 -1.05
N ARG A 625 24.35 -4.15 -1.27
CA ARG A 625 23.63 -5.44 -1.21
C ARG A 625 23.10 -5.94 -2.56
N ALA A 626 23.25 -5.14 -3.62
CA ALA A 626 22.76 -5.47 -4.97
C ALA A 626 23.80 -6.16 -5.89
N VAL A 627 25.02 -6.40 -5.41
CA VAL A 627 26.11 -6.98 -6.22
C VAL A 627 26.13 -8.52 -6.18
N VAL A 628 25.42 -9.14 -5.24
CA VAL A 628 25.44 -10.60 -5.06
C VAL A 628 24.46 -11.30 -6.01
N ASP A 629 23.30 -10.72 -6.30
CA ASP A 629 22.26 -11.38 -7.11
C ASP A 629 22.48 -11.27 -8.64
N THR A 630 23.37 -10.38 -9.11
CA THR A 630 23.61 -10.21 -10.56
C THR A 630 24.71 -11.11 -11.13
N GLN A 631 25.40 -11.90 -10.29
CA GLN A 631 26.47 -12.78 -10.75
C GLN A 631 26.05 -14.24 -11.02
N LEU A 632 24.84 -14.65 -10.63
CA LEU A 632 24.33 -16.00 -10.88
C LEU A 632 23.54 -16.15 -12.19
N SER A 633 23.22 -15.05 -12.89
CA SER A 633 22.54 -15.11 -14.20
C SER A 633 23.48 -15.26 -15.40
N LEU A 634 24.77 -15.56 -15.17
CA LEU A 634 25.79 -15.80 -16.19
C LEU A 634 26.62 -17.06 -15.92
N TRP A 635 26.08 -17.99 -15.12
CA TRP A 635 26.57 -19.35 -14.98
C TRP A 635 25.75 -20.31 -15.83
#